data_AF-A0A0V0XKA2-F1
#
_entry.id   AF-A0A0V0XKA2-F1
#
_cell.length_a   1.000
_cell.length_b   1.000
_cell.length_c   1.000
_cell.angle_alpha   90.00
_cell.angle_beta   90.00
_cell.angle_gamma   90.00
#
_symmetry.space_group_name_H-M   'P 1'
#
loop_
_entity.id
_entity.type
_entity.pdbx_description
1 polymer ?
#
loop_
_entity_poly.entity_id
_entity_poly.type
_entity_poly.pdbx_seq_one_letter_code
_entity_poly.pdbx_strand_id
1 'polypeptide(L)'
;LNSFVAVAADGTRQSIAENEELMRIIILTLARSTVISKVLGPRKVLIHLKSLADFLVYETNSADVNRCVDVLNRLIFKYAVVPLERFMLTMLLRDYEGNDAFYALLIVMLLVQRSEELRSAVADCVAMLPSDYWHCQDWNDKYQAYQLKHAERTWSQVHTELSRASLTPNDCPLPVYFGTRCLQMLPVVDLLLQKLVESPAACLKFLDSTLSILGPLYRFHPYPVSFLYSTFRFYEKRLVEAPAIKQKLALAVHGACVPSRDDHWLLSAEFVSCVGSGPVTDRGPWVPDLNYYATLVRRLMDTFSEPRQQWSRKSDLRFVEFNNFQTHALYCICIELMSLSVSVVDVGNALITLVTHWHSLVDKNTVMYWVNAIGLIFSALPISYMEPFYQTILTTLCSDHMNSMNTDVSNKLDFEKRSKLMEDCYPARILALCHAVWLHSASGYLQLLPQALRSTWIPHVRSEGQFLYVCHLVAPFLQRFYQERTKFTMDITTDLYQMLYNVDCEVSSWNYEDLICDFFYHVKYMYVGDSVRQETDRIIPMLRTSLQQKLRYISFAQGEQSGTPFSEMINPIKFLGIQMVVWLQRLPIFGETAQHFWLAVTKLGDPVMTFSLYFPALFPFFGTAAVDMVIVGAFSEICNCVLKWILLDDRPYWWVHTAGVSGQLSHPLKQFQWTCETGPGSPSGHAMVSASVWFNLLYNLQSDLVLGDFSGLCWLLYVVFLIAVSISRTYISAHFPDQVILGIVVGICIALVTRSLVGHRRRQWSNLIAFMIVLLLIALSVHEAHRFLGVDTHRSIELAAKYCHRAEWIHQSTTPLASFFRDVGVLISIAVLLANKSMLTNNNNNNSTSKPFSSKFAQALLGVGLNQLVALIPIGRLPAALFYDSHWCKHLLFCC
;
A
#
# COMPACT_ATOMS: atom_id res chain seq x y z
N LEU A 1 -47.07 16.03 24.28
CA LEU A 1 -46.95 17.29 23.50
C LEU A 1 -47.36 18.50 24.34
N ASN A 2 -48.61 18.57 24.83
CA ASN A 2 -49.06 19.67 25.72
C ASN A 2 -48.30 19.73 27.06
N SER A 3 -47.84 18.60 27.58
CA SER A 3 -46.95 18.51 28.75
C SER A 3 -45.53 19.02 28.49
N PHE A 4 -45.04 18.95 27.25
CA PHE A 4 -43.69 19.37 26.86
C PHE A 4 -43.61 20.91 26.70
N VAL A 5 -44.69 21.50 26.19
CA VAL A 5 -44.86 22.96 26.12
C VAL A 5 -45.08 23.55 27.53
N ALA A 6 -45.75 22.82 28.43
CA ALA A 6 -46.00 23.27 29.80
C ALA A 6 -44.73 23.33 30.67
N VAL A 7 -43.78 22.39 30.51
CA VAL A 7 -42.56 22.36 31.34
C VAL A 7 -41.52 23.41 30.90
N ALA A 8 -41.53 23.83 29.63
CA ALA A 8 -40.65 24.89 29.13
C ALA A 8 -41.18 26.32 29.42
N ALA A 9 -42.43 26.46 29.85
CA ALA A 9 -43.12 27.75 29.98
C ALA A 9 -42.99 28.40 31.38
N ASP A 10 -42.29 27.77 32.33
CA ASP A 10 -42.16 28.30 33.69
C ASP A 10 -40.92 29.19 33.82
N GLY A 11 -41.08 30.48 33.51
CA GLY A 11 -40.02 31.48 33.66
C GLY A 11 -40.29 32.82 32.94
N THR A 12 -41.06 33.69 33.60
CA THR A 12 -41.15 35.16 33.41
C THR A 12 -41.44 35.73 32.00
N ARG A 13 -42.72 36.01 31.75
CA ARG A 13 -43.28 36.78 30.62
C ARG A 13 -42.75 38.21 30.59
N GLN A 14 -41.97 38.57 29.56
CA GLN A 14 -42.19 39.82 28.79
C GLN A 14 -41.33 40.01 27.53
N SER A 15 -40.32 39.16 27.24
CA SER A 15 -39.59 39.19 25.95
C SER A 15 -39.72 37.89 25.13
N ILE A 16 -40.82 37.16 25.34
CA ILE A 16 -40.95 35.72 25.03
C ILE A 16 -41.63 35.42 23.68
N ALA A 17 -42.36 36.36 23.07
CA ALA A 17 -43.26 36.03 21.95
C ALA A 17 -42.54 35.52 20.67
N GLU A 18 -41.39 36.10 20.28
CA GLU A 18 -40.60 35.59 19.15
C GLU A 18 -39.61 34.48 19.56
N ASN A 19 -39.28 34.39 20.86
CA ASN A 19 -38.45 33.32 21.42
C ASN A 19 -39.21 31.99 21.45
N GLU A 20 -40.54 32.05 21.61
CA GLU A 20 -41.39 30.87 21.68
C GLU A 20 -41.48 30.14 20.35
N GLU A 21 -41.41 30.80 19.20
CA GLU A 21 -41.68 30.14 17.91
C GLU A 21 -40.45 29.36 17.40
N LEU A 22 -39.25 29.95 17.45
CA LEU A 22 -38.00 29.25 17.11
C LEU A 22 -37.68 28.15 18.14
N MET A 23 -37.85 28.42 19.45
CA MET A 23 -37.75 27.34 20.46
C MET A 23 -38.85 26.31 20.27
N ARG A 24 -40.10 26.69 19.98
CA ARG A 24 -41.16 25.70 19.70
C ARG A 24 -40.82 24.90 18.46
N ILE A 25 -40.27 25.47 17.40
CA ILE A 25 -39.93 24.72 16.18
C ILE A 25 -38.77 23.78 16.44
N ILE A 26 -37.69 24.24 17.09
CA ILE A 26 -36.53 23.40 17.43
C ILE A 26 -36.93 22.32 18.45
N ILE A 27 -37.69 22.68 19.49
CA ILE A 27 -38.22 21.75 20.49
C ILE A 27 -39.31 20.87 19.90
N LEU A 28 -40.17 21.28 18.95
CA LEU A 28 -41.16 20.41 18.29
C LEU A 28 -40.48 19.45 17.32
N THR A 29 -39.44 19.89 16.63
CA THR A 29 -38.62 19.06 15.74
C THR A 29 -37.86 18.02 16.55
N LEU A 30 -37.28 18.41 17.69
CA LEU A 30 -36.59 17.51 18.62
C LEU A 30 -37.55 16.73 19.54
N ALA A 31 -38.74 17.23 19.86
CA ALA A 31 -39.76 16.53 20.64
C ALA A 31 -40.45 15.46 19.80
N ARG A 32 -40.72 15.76 18.52
CA ARG A 32 -41.08 14.73 17.53
C ARG A 32 -39.95 13.72 17.39
N SER A 33 -38.68 14.15 17.35
CA SER A 33 -37.53 13.23 17.28
C SER A 33 -37.22 12.46 18.58
N THR A 34 -37.62 12.92 19.77
CA THR A 34 -37.31 12.28 21.07
C THR A 34 -38.37 11.28 21.52
N VAL A 35 -39.66 11.52 21.21
CA VAL A 35 -40.69 10.45 21.25
C VAL A 35 -40.30 9.34 20.27
N ILE A 36 -39.77 9.72 19.11
CA ILE A 36 -39.13 8.84 18.14
C ILE A 36 -37.83 8.23 18.68
N SER A 37 -37.01 8.93 19.48
CA SER A 37 -35.71 8.43 19.97
C SER A 37 -35.82 7.26 20.93
N LYS A 38 -36.92 7.15 21.69
CA LYS A 38 -37.26 5.92 22.46
C LYS A 38 -37.55 4.72 21.55
N VAL A 39 -37.92 4.95 20.29
CA VAL A 39 -38.35 3.93 19.30
C VAL A 39 -37.30 3.69 18.20
N LEU A 40 -36.48 4.68 17.86
CA LEU A 40 -35.60 4.69 16.69
C LEU A 40 -34.12 4.42 17.01
N GLY A 41 -33.72 4.48 18.28
CA GLY A 41 -32.36 4.19 18.75
C GLY A 41 -31.32 5.29 18.43
N PRO A 42 -30.15 5.27 19.11
CA PRO A 42 -29.15 6.34 19.05
C PRO A 42 -28.56 6.58 17.64
N ARG A 43 -28.61 5.59 16.75
CA ARG A 43 -28.12 5.70 15.37
C ARG A 43 -28.98 6.65 14.51
N LYS A 44 -30.29 6.69 14.74
CA LYS A 44 -31.21 7.52 13.94
C LYS A 44 -31.26 8.97 14.44
N VAL A 45 -30.83 9.24 15.66
CA VAL A 45 -30.64 10.61 16.20
C VAL A 45 -29.61 11.39 15.38
N LEU A 46 -28.59 10.72 14.82
CA LEU A 46 -27.57 11.36 13.98
C LEU A 46 -28.15 12.01 12.72
N ILE A 47 -29.23 11.45 12.15
CA ILE A 47 -29.89 12.02 10.97
C ILE A 47 -30.53 13.36 11.33
N HIS A 48 -31.19 13.43 12.49
CA HIS A 48 -31.80 14.66 12.98
C HIS A 48 -30.76 15.72 13.37
N LEU A 49 -29.59 15.31 13.85
CA LEU A 49 -28.47 16.23 14.11
C LEU A 49 -27.97 16.91 12.84
N LYS A 50 -27.88 16.17 11.73
CA LYS A 50 -27.49 16.74 10.43
C LYS A 50 -28.49 17.77 9.95
N SER A 51 -29.80 17.46 10.00
CA SER A 51 -30.84 18.41 9.63
C SER A 51 -30.88 19.63 10.54
N LEU A 52 -30.60 19.46 11.84
CA LEU A 52 -30.50 20.58 12.78
C LEU A 52 -29.30 21.48 12.46
N ALA A 53 -28.14 20.90 12.13
CA ALA A 53 -26.96 21.65 11.73
C ALA A 53 -27.25 22.54 10.50
N ASP A 54 -27.91 21.98 9.49
CA ASP A 54 -28.29 22.72 8.27
C ASP A 54 -29.27 23.84 8.54
N PHE A 55 -30.27 23.56 9.37
CA PHE A 55 -31.23 24.57 9.79
C PHE A 55 -30.56 25.71 10.54
N LEU A 56 -29.61 25.42 11.44
CA LEU A 56 -28.90 26.44 12.20
C LEU A 56 -28.05 27.33 11.28
N VAL A 57 -27.33 26.77 10.32
CA VAL A 57 -26.55 27.55 9.35
C VAL A 57 -27.48 28.43 8.51
N TYR A 58 -28.61 27.89 8.04
CA TYR A 58 -29.61 28.65 7.29
C TYR A 58 -30.19 29.82 8.09
N GLU A 59 -30.61 29.59 9.34
CA GLU A 59 -31.18 30.63 10.21
C GLU A 59 -30.16 31.70 10.62
N THR A 60 -28.88 31.35 10.79
CA THR A 60 -27.85 32.35 11.09
C THR A 60 -27.55 33.30 9.94
N ASN A 61 -27.99 32.97 8.71
CA ASN A 61 -27.92 33.88 7.58
C ASN A 61 -29.02 34.97 7.65
N SER A 62 -30.12 34.72 8.39
CA SER A 62 -31.29 35.60 8.49
C SER A 62 -31.52 36.23 9.87
N ALA A 63 -30.92 35.68 10.94
CA ALA A 63 -31.18 36.05 12.34
C ALA A 63 -29.90 36.30 13.17
N ASP A 64 -30.06 36.78 14.42
CA ASP A 64 -28.95 37.04 15.34
C ASP A 64 -28.28 35.73 15.84
N VAL A 65 -27.06 35.50 15.37
CA VAL A 65 -26.21 34.33 15.69
C VAL A 65 -26.05 34.14 17.20
N ASN A 66 -25.99 35.23 17.98
CA ASN A 66 -25.81 35.15 19.43
C ASN A 66 -26.99 34.47 20.13
N ARG A 67 -28.20 34.70 19.65
CA ARG A 67 -29.42 34.13 20.21
C ARG A 67 -29.52 32.63 19.92
N CYS A 68 -29.12 32.21 18.70
CA CYS A 68 -29.05 30.80 18.32
C CYS A 68 -28.06 30.03 19.20
N VAL A 69 -26.89 30.61 19.48
CA VAL A 69 -25.86 30.01 20.36
C VAL A 69 -26.34 29.86 21.80
N ASP A 70 -27.11 30.82 22.33
CA ASP A 70 -27.65 30.73 23.70
C ASP A 70 -28.70 29.62 23.85
N VAL A 71 -29.55 29.44 22.84
CA VAL A 71 -30.52 28.32 22.81
C VAL A 71 -29.77 26.99 22.70
N LEU A 72 -28.76 26.92 21.84
CA LEU A 72 -27.93 25.72 21.65
C LEU A 72 -27.15 25.34 22.92
N ASN A 73 -26.61 26.32 23.64
CA ASN A 73 -25.97 26.11 24.94
C ASN A 73 -26.92 25.43 25.93
N ARG A 74 -28.16 25.93 26.06
CA ARG A 74 -29.17 25.29 26.92
C ARG A 74 -29.51 23.88 26.47
N LEU A 75 -29.55 23.63 25.16
CA LEU A 75 -29.88 22.32 24.60
C LEU A 75 -28.82 21.25 24.94
N ILE A 76 -27.55 21.63 24.87
CA ILE A 76 -26.40 20.75 25.11
C ILE A 76 -26.18 20.55 26.61
N PHE A 77 -26.13 21.64 27.37
CA PHE A 77 -25.69 21.63 28.75
C PHE A 77 -26.85 21.43 29.75
N LYS A 78 -27.94 22.20 29.60
CA LYS A 78 -29.10 22.13 30.52
C LYS A 78 -29.99 20.91 30.25
N TYR A 79 -30.26 20.62 28.98
CA TYR A 79 -31.19 19.56 28.60
C TYR A 79 -30.51 18.25 28.18
N ALA A 80 -29.19 18.24 27.93
CA ALA A 80 -28.43 17.06 27.51
C ALA A 80 -29.06 16.28 26.33
N VAL A 81 -29.71 16.99 25.39
CA VAL A 81 -30.37 16.37 24.22
C VAL A 81 -29.32 15.85 23.24
N VAL A 82 -28.21 16.58 23.12
CA VAL A 82 -27.13 16.31 22.18
C VAL A 82 -25.79 16.53 22.88
N PRO A 83 -24.86 15.57 22.84
CA PRO A 83 -23.50 15.78 23.32
C PRO A 83 -22.74 16.83 22.49
N LEU A 84 -21.97 17.70 23.16
CA LEU A 84 -21.25 18.81 22.54
C LEU A 84 -20.32 18.34 21.41
N GLU A 85 -19.52 17.32 21.67
CA GLU A 85 -18.52 16.79 20.75
C GLU A 85 -19.18 16.23 19.48
N ARG A 86 -20.35 15.60 19.60
CA ARG A 86 -21.11 15.09 18.45
C ARG A 86 -21.72 16.21 17.63
N PHE A 87 -22.20 17.27 18.27
CA PHE A 87 -22.72 18.43 17.57
C PHE A 87 -21.60 19.14 16.79
N MET A 88 -20.48 19.43 17.46
CA MET A 88 -19.31 20.04 16.83
C MET A 88 -18.80 19.21 15.66
N LEU A 89 -18.64 17.89 15.84
CA LEU A 89 -18.22 16.99 14.77
C LEU A 89 -19.18 17.01 13.59
N THR A 90 -20.49 17.05 13.86
CA THR A 90 -21.52 17.14 12.81
C THR A 90 -21.39 18.46 12.05
N MET A 91 -21.22 19.59 12.73
CA MET A 91 -21.05 20.89 12.06
C MET A 91 -19.78 20.94 11.19
N LEU A 92 -18.67 20.37 11.67
CA LEU A 92 -17.36 20.46 11.00
C LEU A 92 -17.19 19.50 9.80
N LEU A 93 -17.92 18.38 9.78
CA LEU A 93 -17.86 17.38 8.71
C LEU A 93 -18.92 17.59 7.60
N ARG A 94 -19.72 18.65 7.67
CA ARG A 94 -20.72 18.97 6.64
C ARG A 94 -20.07 19.73 5.49
N ASP A 95 -20.54 19.45 4.29
CA ASP A 95 -20.06 20.05 3.05
C ASP A 95 -20.68 21.44 2.83
N TYR A 96 -20.33 22.40 3.70
CA TYR A 96 -20.72 23.80 3.54
C TYR A 96 -19.75 24.54 2.62
N GLU A 97 -20.25 25.45 1.78
CA GLU A 97 -19.45 26.26 0.86
C GLU A 97 -19.59 27.77 1.16
N GLY A 98 -18.51 28.52 0.96
CA GLY A 98 -18.53 29.99 1.07
C GLY A 98 -18.94 30.51 2.46
N ASN A 99 -19.96 31.37 2.49
CA ASN A 99 -20.43 32.01 3.73
C ASN A 99 -21.05 31.00 4.71
N ASP A 100 -21.68 29.95 4.21
CA ASP A 100 -22.30 28.92 5.06
C ASP A 100 -21.25 28.17 5.89
N ALA A 101 -20.07 27.93 5.30
CA ALA A 101 -18.93 27.34 6.00
C ALA A 101 -18.38 28.29 7.08
N PHE A 102 -18.34 29.59 6.80
CA PHE A 102 -17.96 30.59 7.78
C PHE A 102 -18.95 30.63 8.96
N TYR A 103 -20.26 30.66 8.71
CA TYR A 103 -21.26 30.64 9.77
C TYR A 103 -21.23 29.34 10.58
N ALA A 104 -21.03 28.19 9.94
CA ALA A 104 -20.85 26.92 10.64
C ALA A 104 -19.66 26.96 11.62
N LEU A 105 -18.51 27.48 11.18
CA LEU A 105 -17.33 27.66 12.04
C LEU A 105 -17.59 28.69 13.14
N LEU A 106 -18.22 29.81 12.82
CA LEU A 106 -18.55 30.86 13.77
C LEU A 106 -19.48 30.35 14.88
N ILE A 107 -20.52 29.58 14.55
CA ILE A 107 -21.43 28.95 15.52
C ILE A 107 -20.62 28.06 16.48
N VAL A 108 -19.73 27.22 15.96
CA VAL A 108 -18.90 26.32 16.77
C VAL A 108 -17.95 27.12 17.68
N MET A 109 -17.28 28.15 17.14
CA MET A 109 -16.37 28.99 17.92
C MET A 109 -17.11 29.75 19.03
N LEU A 110 -18.27 30.35 18.73
CA LEU A 110 -19.08 31.06 19.72
C LEU A 110 -19.66 30.10 20.77
N LEU A 111 -20.03 28.88 20.38
CA LEU A 111 -20.46 27.85 21.32
C LEU A 111 -19.37 27.51 22.34
N VAL A 112 -18.13 27.33 21.86
CA VAL A 112 -16.96 27.09 22.73
C VAL A 112 -16.67 28.31 23.61
N GLN A 113 -16.68 29.51 23.03
CA GLN A 113 -16.29 30.73 23.73
C GLN A 113 -17.32 31.22 24.74
N ARG A 114 -18.62 31.00 24.50
CA ARG A 114 -19.70 31.50 25.37
C ARG A 114 -20.14 30.49 26.43
N SER A 115 -19.75 29.23 26.33
CA SER A 115 -20.10 28.22 27.34
C SER A 115 -19.24 28.36 28.59
N GLU A 116 -19.83 28.90 29.66
CA GLU A 116 -19.18 28.97 30.99
C GLU A 116 -18.97 27.58 31.59
N GLU A 117 -19.93 26.67 31.37
CA GLU A 117 -19.84 25.28 31.82
C GLU A 117 -18.65 24.57 31.18
N LEU A 118 -18.44 24.74 29.87
CA LEU A 118 -17.28 24.18 29.19
C LEU A 118 -15.97 24.78 29.71
N ARG A 119 -15.91 26.10 29.87
CA ARG A 119 -14.70 26.77 30.37
C ARG A 119 -14.34 26.30 31.78
N SER A 120 -15.32 26.17 32.66
CA SER A 120 -15.16 25.65 34.01
C SER A 120 -14.71 24.18 34.00
N ALA A 121 -15.36 23.34 33.18
CA ALA A 121 -15.00 21.93 33.03
C ALA A 121 -13.57 21.75 32.53
N VAL A 122 -13.11 22.54 31.55
CA VAL A 122 -11.74 22.47 31.04
C VAL A 122 -10.72 22.92 32.09
N ALA A 123 -11.00 24.04 32.78
CA ALA A 123 -10.11 24.55 33.83
C ALA A 123 -9.95 23.53 34.98
N ASP A 124 -11.07 22.95 35.44
CA ASP A 124 -11.06 21.92 36.47
C ASP A 124 -10.43 20.61 35.99
N CYS A 125 -10.63 20.22 34.72
CA CYS A 125 -10.02 19.04 34.13
C CYS A 125 -8.48 19.13 34.20
N VAL A 126 -7.92 20.27 33.77
CA VAL A 126 -6.47 20.51 33.78
C VAL A 126 -5.91 20.63 35.21
N ALA A 127 -6.70 21.15 36.15
CA ALA A 127 -6.30 21.33 37.54
C ALA A 127 -6.40 20.04 38.38
N MET A 128 -7.44 19.24 38.17
CA MET A 128 -7.75 18.07 39.01
C MET A 128 -7.17 16.76 38.47
N LEU A 129 -7.10 16.60 37.14
CA LEU A 129 -6.66 15.35 36.52
C LEU A 129 -5.16 15.41 36.13
N PRO A 130 -4.35 14.42 36.54
CA PRO A 130 -2.97 14.32 36.08
C PRO A 130 -2.92 13.83 34.63
N SER A 131 -1.96 14.33 33.84
CA SER A 131 -1.73 13.84 32.47
C SER A 131 -1.22 12.40 32.44
N ASP A 132 -0.37 12.05 33.41
CA ASP A 132 0.36 10.79 33.44
C ASP A 132 -0.38 9.82 34.37
N TYR A 133 -1.58 9.40 33.96
CA TYR A 133 -2.45 8.55 34.78
C TYR A 133 -1.78 7.24 35.21
N TRP A 134 -0.79 6.74 34.45
CA TRP A 134 -0.02 5.53 34.76
C TRP A 134 0.94 5.68 35.94
N HIS A 135 1.31 6.91 36.32
CA HIS A 135 2.07 7.19 37.54
C HIS A 135 1.17 7.54 38.74
N CYS A 136 -0.15 7.64 38.52
CA CYS A 136 -1.12 8.09 39.51
C CYS A 136 -1.79 6.89 40.20
N GLN A 137 -1.52 6.71 41.50
CA GLN A 137 -2.18 5.65 42.28
C GLN A 137 -3.65 5.99 42.62
N ASP A 138 -3.97 7.28 42.72
CA ASP A 138 -5.26 7.84 43.12
C ASP A 138 -6.10 8.39 41.94
N TRP A 139 -5.89 7.86 40.73
CA TRP A 139 -6.60 8.33 39.52
C TRP A 139 -8.12 8.26 39.67
N ASN A 140 -8.64 7.13 40.15
CA ASN A 140 -10.08 6.91 40.24
C ASN A 140 -10.75 7.91 41.20
N ASP A 141 -10.10 8.27 42.31
CA ASP A 141 -10.66 9.20 43.29
C ASP A 141 -10.71 10.62 42.72
N LYS A 142 -9.64 11.06 42.03
CA LYS A 142 -9.61 12.34 41.31
C LYS A 142 -10.62 12.39 40.18
N TYR A 143 -10.75 11.30 39.43
CA TYR A 143 -11.73 11.16 38.36
C TYR A 143 -13.17 11.23 38.89
N GLN A 144 -13.47 10.54 39.99
CA GLN A 144 -14.78 10.61 40.64
C GLN A 144 -15.08 12.01 41.18
N ALA A 145 -14.10 12.68 41.80
CA ALA A 145 -14.26 14.06 42.25
C ALA A 145 -14.57 15.03 41.09
N TYR A 146 -13.90 14.86 39.95
CA TYR A 146 -14.21 15.61 38.73
C TYR A 146 -15.62 15.30 38.22
N GLN A 147 -16.02 14.03 38.14
CA GLN A 147 -17.35 13.61 37.68
C GLN A 147 -18.48 14.09 38.61
N LEU A 148 -18.22 14.20 39.92
CA LEU A 148 -19.18 14.78 40.86
C LEU A 148 -19.40 16.29 40.60
N LYS A 149 -18.35 17.01 40.23
CA LYS A 149 -18.42 18.45 39.90
C LYS A 149 -19.02 18.71 38.52
N HIS A 150 -18.68 17.86 37.54
CA HIS A 150 -19.06 18.01 36.13
C HIS A 150 -19.76 16.75 35.60
N ALA A 151 -20.89 16.39 36.23
CA ALA A 151 -21.61 15.15 35.93
C ALA A 151 -22.15 15.10 34.49
N GLU A 152 -21.78 14.04 33.76
CA GLU A 152 -22.29 13.77 32.42
C GLU A 152 -23.67 13.10 32.47
N ARG A 153 -24.71 13.89 32.25
CA ARG A 153 -26.08 13.38 32.22
C ARG A 153 -26.45 12.89 30.84
N THR A 154 -27.13 11.75 30.77
CA THR A 154 -27.79 11.30 29.54
C THR A 154 -29.19 11.90 29.44
N TRP A 155 -29.71 12.02 28.21
CA TRP A 155 -31.09 12.49 27.99
C TRP A 155 -32.12 11.67 28.79
N SER A 156 -31.93 10.35 28.94
CA SER A 156 -32.86 9.51 29.70
C SER A 156 -32.91 9.91 31.18
N GLN A 157 -31.78 10.25 31.78
CA GLN A 157 -31.70 10.74 33.16
C GLN A 157 -32.40 12.09 33.31
N VAL A 158 -32.09 13.06 32.43
CA VAL A 158 -32.72 14.40 32.45
C VAL A 158 -34.22 14.30 32.19
N HIS A 159 -34.66 13.46 31.26
CA HIS A 159 -36.07 13.25 30.96
C HIS A 159 -36.82 12.62 32.14
N THR A 160 -36.18 11.72 32.89
CA THR A 160 -36.78 11.06 34.06
C THR A 160 -36.93 12.05 35.22
N GLU A 161 -35.93 12.91 35.46
CA GLU A 161 -35.98 14.04 36.40
C GLU A 161 -37.11 15.02 36.05
N LEU A 162 -37.18 15.44 34.78
CA LEU A 162 -38.21 16.37 34.29
C LEU A 162 -39.63 15.76 34.32
N SER A 163 -39.76 14.44 34.10
CA SER A 163 -41.04 13.74 34.05
C SER A 163 -41.50 13.21 35.42
N ARG A 164 -40.69 13.35 36.48
CA ARG A 164 -40.92 12.79 37.83
C ARG A 164 -41.26 11.29 37.80
N ALA A 165 -40.64 10.53 36.90
CA ALA A 165 -40.85 9.08 36.76
C ALA A 165 -39.78 8.29 37.53
N SER A 166 -40.06 7.06 37.95
CA SER A 166 -39.07 6.17 38.57
C SER A 166 -38.12 5.57 37.55
N LEU A 167 -36.82 5.50 37.89
CA LEU A 167 -35.77 4.89 37.06
C LEU A 167 -36.04 3.39 36.85
N THR A 168 -35.90 2.90 35.62
CA THR A 168 -35.95 1.47 35.32
C THR A 168 -34.55 0.84 35.35
N PRO A 169 -34.38 -0.46 35.67
CA PRO A 169 -33.06 -1.09 35.77
C PRO A 169 -32.23 -1.04 34.46
N ASN A 170 -32.88 -0.88 33.32
CA ASN A 170 -32.25 -0.73 32.00
C ASN A 170 -31.57 0.63 31.77
N ASP A 171 -31.74 1.60 32.69
CA ASP A 171 -31.15 2.94 32.60
C ASP A 171 -29.78 3.05 33.33
N CYS A 172 -29.24 1.94 33.87
CA CYS A 172 -27.95 1.97 34.54
C CYS A 172 -26.82 2.31 33.55
N PRO A 173 -26.02 3.37 33.80
CA PRO A 173 -24.94 3.75 32.91
C PRO A 173 -23.85 2.68 32.90
N LEU A 174 -23.22 2.49 31.75
CA LEU A 174 -22.03 1.64 31.64
C LEU A 174 -20.89 2.25 32.48
N PRO A 175 -20.01 1.42 33.06
CA PRO A 175 -18.89 1.91 33.84
C PRO A 175 -17.91 2.70 32.95
N VAL A 176 -17.64 3.96 33.32
CA VAL A 176 -16.67 4.84 32.65
C VAL A 176 -15.51 5.13 33.59
N TYR A 177 -14.31 4.70 33.21
CA TYR A 177 -13.10 4.77 34.06
C TYR A 177 -12.14 5.92 33.72
N PHE A 178 -12.17 6.41 32.47
CA PHE A 178 -11.19 7.39 31.95
C PHE A 178 -11.81 8.51 31.11
N GLY A 179 -12.90 8.23 30.40
CA GLY A 179 -13.47 9.18 29.46
C GLY A 179 -14.19 10.32 30.17
N THR A 180 -13.72 11.56 29.96
CA THR A 180 -14.47 12.78 30.26
C THR A 180 -14.87 13.47 28.97
N ARG A 181 -15.91 14.31 29.01
CA ARG A 181 -16.36 15.15 27.89
C ARG A 181 -15.21 15.96 27.29
N CYS A 182 -14.32 16.49 28.14
CA CYS A 182 -13.16 17.25 27.70
C CYS A 182 -12.18 16.39 26.89
N LEU A 183 -11.89 15.17 27.35
CA LEU A 183 -10.98 14.25 26.65
C LEU A 183 -11.61 13.66 25.38
N GLN A 184 -12.91 13.39 25.38
CA GLN A 184 -13.64 12.91 24.20
C GLN A 184 -13.71 13.98 23.09
N MET A 185 -13.65 15.26 23.46
CA MET A 185 -13.68 16.38 22.52
C MET A 185 -12.34 16.60 21.81
N LEU A 186 -11.21 16.13 22.34
CA LEU A 186 -9.86 16.37 21.79
C LEU A 186 -9.73 16.08 20.28
N PRO A 187 -10.17 14.91 19.74
CA PRO A 187 -10.11 14.66 18.31
C PRO A 187 -10.97 15.62 17.47
N VAL A 188 -12.04 16.16 18.06
CA VAL A 188 -12.91 17.16 17.42
C VAL A 188 -12.27 18.55 17.47
N VAL A 189 -11.49 18.84 18.52
CA VAL A 189 -10.67 20.06 18.59
C VAL A 189 -9.59 20.07 17.51
N ASP A 190 -8.93 18.93 17.26
CA ASP A 190 -7.96 18.81 16.16
C ASP A 190 -8.60 19.17 14.82
N LEU A 191 -9.78 18.60 14.53
CA LEU A 191 -10.53 18.91 13.32
C LEU A 191 -10.95 20.39 13.27
N LEU A 192 -11.40 20.96 14.39
CA LEU A 192 -11.74 22.37 14.48
C LEU A 192 -10.54 23.24 14.10
N LEU A 193 -9.37 22.99 14.70
CA LEU A 193 -8.16 23.76 14.42
C LEU A 193 -7.72 23.62 12.95
N GLN A 194 -7.82 22.42 12.36
CA GLN A 194 -7.55 22.23 10.93
C GLN A 194 -8.53 23.01 10.04
N LYS A 195 -9.83 23.01 10.37
CA LYS A 195 -10.82 23.83 9.65
C LYS A 195 -10.62 25.33 9.82
N LEU A 196 -10.09 25.78 10.96
CA LEU A 196 -9.69 27.17 11.16
C LEU A 196 -8.49 27.56 10.29
N VAL A 197 -7.55 26.63 10.06
CA VAL A 197 -6.42 26.84 9.13
C VAL A 197 -6.89 26.91 7.68
N GLU A 198 -7.95 26.18 7.30
CA GLU A 198 -8.54 26.26 5.95
C GLU A 198 -9.16 27.64 5.65
N SER A 199 -9.65 28.38 6.66
CA SER A 199 -10.31 29.68 6.50
C SER A 199 -9.72 30.77 7.43
N PRO A 200 -8.48 31.24 7.17
CA PRO A 200 -7.74 32.09 8.10
C PRO A 200 -8.27 33.53 8.21
N ALA A 201 -8.80 34.10 7.12
CA ALA A 201 -9.17 35.51 7.03
C ALA A 201 -10.30 35.92 8.00
N ALA A 202 -11.19 35.00 8.35
CA ALA A 202 -12.40 35.31 9.11
C ALA A 202 -12.27 34.93 10.60
N CYS A 203 -11.39 33.99 10.94
CA CYS A 203 -11.35 33.36 12.26
C CYS A 203 -10.14 33.74 13.14
N LEU A 204 -9.16 34.48 12.60
CA LEU A 204 -8.00 34.98 13.36
C LEU A 204 -8.38 35.74 14.63
N LYS A 205 -9.46 36.54 14.58
CA LYS A 205 -9.96 37.32 15.73
C LYS A 205 -10.45 36.46 16.88
N PHE A 206 -10.95 35.27 16.58
CA PHE A 206 -11.55 34.35 17.54
C PHE A 206 -10.57 33.25 17.96
N LEU A 207 -9.48 33.04 17.22
CA LEU A 207 -8.50 32.00 17.47
C LEU A 207 -7.87 32.12 18.86
N ASP A 208 -7.49 33.32 19.30
CA ASP A 208 -6.86 33.53 20.61
C ASP A 208 -7.79 33.12 21.75
N SER A 209 -9.05 33.55 21.70
CA SER A 209 -10.07 33.19 22.68
C SER A 209 -10.31 31.67 22.68
N THR A 210 -10.40 31.04 21.51
CA THR A 210 -10.59 29.58 21.42
C THR A 210 -9.38 28.81 21.95
N LEU A 211 -8.15 29.22 21.60
CA LEU A 211 -6.91 28.59 22.09
C LEU A 211 -6.71 28.81 23.59
N SER A 212 -7.13 29.95 24.15
CA SER A 212 -7.06 30.18 25.60
C SER A 212 -7.94 29.20 26.40
N ILE A 213 -9.07 28.78 25.82
CA ILE A 213 -10.02 27.86 26.45
C ILE A 213 -9.61 26.41 26.18
N LEU A 214 -9.39 26.05 24.91
CA LEU A 214 -9.17 24.65 24.51
C LEU A 214 -7.69 24.24 24.48
N GLY A 215 -6.77 25.18 24.33
CA GLY A 215 -5.32 24.92 24.27
C GLY A 215 -4.80 24.11 25.45
N PRO A 216 -5.18 24.41 26.72
CA PRO A 216 -4.77 23.62 27.89
C PRO A 216 -5.13 22.13 27.82
N LEU A 217 -6.17 21.74 27.05
CA LEU A 217 -6.54 20.33 26.89
C LEU A 217 -5.47 19.52 26.15
N TYR A 218 -4.63 20.16 25.33
CA TYR A 218 -3.54 19.48 24.62
C TYR A 218 -2.53 18.83 25.56
N ARG A 219 -2.54 19.20 26.85
CA ARG A 219 -1.84 18.48 27.92
C ARG A 219 -2.15 16.98 27.96
N PHE A 220 -3.40 16.61 27.67
CA PHE A 220 -3.89 15.22 27.69
C PHE A 220 -3.92 14.58 26.30
N HIS A 221 -3.50 15.30 25.26
CA HIS A 221 -3.53 14.78 23.91
C HIS A 221 -2.48 13.66 23.75
N PRO A 222 -2.83 12.52 23.15
CA PRO A 222 -1.89 11.40 23.00
C PRO A 222 -0.78 11.69 21.99
N TYR A 223 -1.08 12.46 20.94
CA TYR A 223 -0.18 12.69 19.79
C TYR A 223 -0.01 14.18 19.39
N PRO A 224 0.34 15.08 20.34
CA PRO A 224 0.33 16.52 20.09
C PRO A 224 1.39 16.95 19.05
N VAL A 225 2.53 16.26 18.99
CA VAL A 225 3.61 16.60 18.06
C VAL A 225 3.24 16.16 16.64
N SER A 226 2.72 14.94 16.45
CA SER A 226 2.27 14.48 15.13
C SER A 226 1.07 15.28 14.63
N PHE A 227 0.18 15.72 15.51
CA PHE A 227 -0.92 16.61 15.12
C PHE A 227 -0.38 17.93 14.54
N LEU A 228 0.52 18.61 15.24
CA LEU A 228 1.13 19.86 14.76
C LEU A 228 1.91 19.64 13.46
N TYR A 229 2.76 18.62 13.42
CA TYR A 229 3.59 18.31 12.28
C TYR A 229 2.74 18.00 11.03
N SER A 230 1.73 17.14 11.16
CA SER A 230 0.84 16.80 10.05
C SER A 230 0.03 18.01 9.57
N THR A 231 -0.49 18.82 10.49
CA THR A 231 -1.25 20.04 10.18
C THR A 231 -0.38 21.06 9.45
N PHE A 232 0.82 21.36 9.95
CA PHE A 232 1.74 22.32 9.33
C PHE A 232 2.26 21.82 7.98
N ARG A 233 2.58 20.53 7.87
CA ARG A 233 3.06 19.96 6.61
C ARG A 233 1.97 19.91 5.54
N PHE A 234 0.73 19.61 5.91
CA PHE A 234 -0.38 19.50 4.97
C PHE A 234 -0.90 20.87 4.50
N TYR A 235 -1.06 21.82 5.43
CA TYR A 235 -1.60 23.16 5.14
C TYR A 235 -0.52 24.22 4.88
N GLU A 236 0.71 23.82 4.56
CA GLU A 236 1.87 24.71 4.39
C GLU A 236 1.55 25.95 3.53
N LYS A 237 0.99 25.75 2.33
CA LYS A 237 0.66 26.84 1.39
C LYS A 237 -0.27 27.90 2.01
N ARG A 238 -1.22 27.49 2.86
CA ARG A 238 -2.17 28.39 3.53
C ARG A 238 -1.55 29.07 4.75
N LEU A 239 -0.69 28.35 5.47
CA LEU A 239 -0.02 28.87 6.67
C LEU A 239 1.13 29.84 6.36
N VAL A 240 1.70 29.77 5.16
CA VAL A 240 2.67 30.78 4.66
C VAL A 240 2.01 32.16 4.58
N GLU A 241 0.73 32.24 4.19
CA GLU A 241 -0.03 33.49 4.09
C GLU A 241 -0.39 34.08 5.48
N ALA A 242 -0.41 33.25 6.53
CA ALA A 242 -0.84 33.63 7.87
C ALA A 242 0.13 33.14 8.97
N PRO A 243 1.34 33.70 9.08
CA PRO A 243 2.38 33.21 10.00
C PRO A 243 2.01 33.32 11.48
N ALA A 244 1.10 34.24 11.83
CA ALA A 244 0.63 34.37 13.21
C ALA A 244 -0.14 33.12 13.70
N ILE A 245 -0.85 32.41 12.81
CA ILE A 245 -1.65 31.23 13.19
C ILE A 245 -0.75 30.09 13.61
N LYS A 246 0.29 29.79 12.81
CA LYS A 246 1.24 28.71 13.11
C LYS A 246 2.04 28.98 14.39
N GLN A 247 2.49 30.21 14.61
CA GLN A 247 3.20 30.60 15.83
C GLN A 247 2.31 30.45 17.07
N LYS A 248 1.08 30.97 17.02
CA LYS A 248 0.12 30.86 18.13
C LYS A 248 -0.25 29.41 18.44
N LEU A 249 -0.47 28.60 17.41
CA LEU A 249 -0.80 27.18 17.60
C LEU A 249 0.37 26.39 18.20
N ALA A 250 1.58 26.61 17.69
CA ALA A 250 2.79 25.97 18.24
C ALA A 250 3.03 26.35 19.71
N LEU A 251 2.89 27.64 20.03
CA LEU A 251 3.04 28.14 21.41
C LEU A 251 1.95 27.62 22.35
N ALA A 252 0.69 27.53 21.89
CA ALA A 252 -0.41 27.02 22.70
C ALA A 252 -0.20 25.55 23.10
N VAL A 253 0.20 24.70 22.15
CA VAL A 253 0.49 23.28 22.42
C VAL A 253 1.76 23.14 23.27
N HIS A 254 2.81 23.91 23.00
CA HIS A 254 4.02 23.92 23.82
C HIS A 254 3.68 24.27 25.28
N GLY A 255 3.00 25.39 25.52
CA GLY A 255 2.63 25.84 26.86
C GLY A 255 1.72 24.86 27.61
N ALA A 256 0.84 24.13 26.91
CA ALA A 256 0.00 23.11 27.54
C ALA A 256 0.80 21.89 28.02
N CYS A 257 1.88 21.52 27.33
CA CYS A 257 2.69 20.34 27.64
C CYS A 257 3.84 20.60 28.62
N VAL A 258 4.35 21.83 28.72
CA VAL A 258 5.48 22.21 29.60
C VAL A 258 5.27 21.76 31.07
N PRO A 259 4.10 21.97 31.72
CA PRO A 259 3.91 21.60 33.14
C PRO A 259 4.04 20.10 33.44
N SER A 260 3.79 19.24 32.46
CA SER A 260 3.89 17.78 32.63
C SER A 260 5.21 17.21 32.16
N ARG A 261 5.93 17.92 31.28
CA ARG A 261 7.14 17.42 30.62
C ARG A 261 8.32 18.26 31.08
N ASP A 262 8.96 18.97 30.15
CA ASP A 262 10.12 19.83 30.41
C ASP A 262 10.07 21.06 29.46
N ASP A 263 10.76 22.15 29.82
CA ASP A 263 10.76 23.43 29.08
C ASP A 263 11.29 23.31 27.64
N HIS A 264 12.13 22.32 27.34
CA HIS A 264 12.68 22.11 26.02
C HIS A 264 11.92 21.07 25.18
N TRP A 265 10.76 20.60 25.66
CA TRP A 265 10.06 19.44 25.09
C TRP A 265 9.71 19.57 23.58
N LEU A 266 9.26 20.75 23.14
CA LEU A 266 8.84 20.98 21.75
C LEU A 266 9.71 22.06 21.12
N LEU A 267 9.55 23.32 21.56
CA LEU A 267 10.19 24.50 20.99
C LEU A 267 11.50 24.84 21.72
N SER A 268 12.44 25.49 21.02
CA SER A 268 13.64 26.06 21.64
C SER A 268 13.31 27.26 22.54
N ALA A 269 14.15 27.49 23.55
CA ALA A 269 13.99 28.63 24.45
C ALA A 269 14.13 29.97 23.72
N GLU A 270 14.98 30.04 22.69
CA GLU A 270 15.16 31.22 21.86
C GLU A 270 13.89 31.53 21.06
N PHE A 271 13.27 30.53 20.44
CA PHE A 271 11.98 30.69 19.74
C PHE A 271 10.88 31.19 20.70
N VAL A 272 10.74 30.57 21.88
CA VAL A 272 9.74 30.96 22.86
C VAL A 272 9.97 32.38 23.38
N SER A 273 11.23 32.76 23.62
CA SER A 273 11.56 34.12 24.07
C SER A 273 11.29 35.17 22.99
N CYS A 274 11.65 34.91 21.73
CA CYS A 274 11.53 35.90 20.65
C CYS A 274 10.10 36.03 20.10
N VAL A 275 9.33 34.94 20.09
CA VAL A 275 7.95 34.92 19.56
C VAL A 275 6.92 35.11 20.69
N GLY A 276 7.20 34.64 21.90
CA GLY A 276 6.30 34.69 23.05
C GLY A 276 6.20 36.05 23.73
N SER A 277 7.17 36.95 23.55
CA SER A 277 7.19 38.30 24.15
C SER A 277 6.22 39.32 23.53
N GLY A 278 5.33 38.90 22.63
CA GLY A 278 4.39 39.77 21.93
C GLY A 278 5.06 40.72 20.91
N PRO A 279 4.28 41.54 20.17
CA PRO A 279 4.79 42.42 19.14
C PRO A 279 5.39 43.69 19.78
N VAL A 280 6.53 43.56 20.47
CA VAL A 280 7.25 44.72 21.01
C VAL A 280 8.74 44.56 20.74
N THR A 281 9.12 44.82 19.49
CA THR A 281 10.25 45.71 19.18
C THR A 281 9.90 46.48 17.91
N ASP A 282 10.37 47.72 17.76
CA ASP A 282 10.29 48.53 16.52
C ASP A 282 11.02 47.89 15.30
N ARG A 283 11.38 46.60 15.38
CA ARG A 283 12.25 45.86 14.45
C ARG A 283 11.54 44.70 13.76
N GLY A 284 10.29 44.86 13.32
CA GLY A 284 9.63 43.89 12.43
C GLY A 284 9.57 42.43 12.96
N PRO A 285 9.28 41.44 12.09
CA PRO A 285 9.27 40.03 12.46
C PRO A 285 10.69 39.53 12.75
N TRP A 286 10.86 38.70 13.80
CA TRP A 286 12.15 38.09 14.13
C TRP A 286 12.65 37.22 12.97
N VAL A 287 13.91 37.45 12.58
CA VAL A 287 14.63 36.66 11.58
C VAL A 287 15.77 35.94 12.29
N PRO A 288 15.76 34.59 12.36
CA PRO A 288 16.81 33.85 13.02
C PRO A 288 18.15 33.95 12.28
N ASP A 289 19.24 33.98 13.02
CA ASP A 289 20.59 33.94 12.46
C ASP A 289 21.05 32.50 12.15
N LEU A 290 22.23 32.36 11.52
CA LEU A 290 22.78 31.04 11.19
C LEU A 290 23.09 30.20 12.44
N ASN A 291 23.39 30.85 13.57
CA ASN A 291 23.71 30.19 14.83
C ASN A 291 22.47 29.50 15.45
N TYR A 292 21.29 30.09 15.30
CA TYR A 292 20.03 29.48 15.65
C TYR A 292 19.79 28.17 14.89
N TYR A 293 19.91 28.19 13.55
CA TYR A 293 19.76 26.97 12.73
C TYR A 293 20.81 25.91 13.09
N ALA A 294 22.05 26.33 13.35
CA ALA A 294 23.11 25.42 13.79
C ALA A 294 22.77 24.75 15.13
N THR A 295 22.23 25.51 16.09
CA THR A 295 21.82 24.99 17.40
C THR A 295 20.67 23.99 17.28
N LEU A 296 19.70 24.25 16.39
CA LEU A 296 18.61 23.31 16.11
C LEU A 296 19.11 22.00 15.49
N VAL A 297 19.99 22.06 14.49
CA VAL A 297 20.55 20.84 13.88
C VAL A 297 21.43 20.09 14.89
N ARG A 298 22.18 20.81 15.73
CA ARG A 298 22.97 20.21 16.82
C ARG A 298 22.10 19.45 17.82
N ARG A 299 20.92 19.97 18.16
CA ARG A 299 19.95 19.27 19.00
C ARG A 299 19.56 17.90 18.44
N LEU A 300 19.45 17.74 17.11
CA LEU A 300 19.22 16.43 16.50
C LEU A 300 20.50 15.58 16.50
N MET A 301 21.63 16.18 16.12
CA MET A 301 22.92 15.48 16.05
C MET A 301 23.29 14.84 17.37
N ASP A 302 23.16 15.57 18.48
CA ASP A 302 23.55 15.08 19.78
C ASP A 302 22.71 13.85 20.22
N THR A 303 21.47 13.69 19.71
CA THR A 303 20.67 12.46 19.93
C THR A 303 21.24 11.22 19.24
N PHE A 304 22.06 11.40 18.19
CA PHE A 304 22.77 10.29 17.54
C PHE A 304 24.03 9.92 18.32
N SER A 305 24.75 10.91 18.86
CA SER A 305 26.03 10.71 19.56
C SER A 305 25.86 10.18 20.98
N GLU A 306 24.89 10.70 21.74
CA GLU A 306 24.65 10.29 23.13
C GLU A 306 23.15 10.06 23.42
N PRO A 307 22.59 8.92 22.96
CA PRO A 307 21.14 8.67 23.05
C PRO A 307 20.56 8.64 24.49
N ARG A 308 21.42 8.61 25.52
CA ARG A 308 21.05 8.37 26.92
C ARG A 308 21.25 9.56 27.86
N GLN A 309 21.97 10.62 27.46
CA GLN A 309 22.43 11.64 28.42
C GLN A 309 21.67 12.97 28.37
N GLN A 310 21.08 13.36 27.23
CA GLN A 310 20.68 14.75 27.09
C GLN A 310 19.29 15.12 27.65
N TRP A 311 18.33 14.19 27.71
CA TRP A 311 16.95 14.52 28.08
C TRP A 311 16.43 13.72 29.29
N SER A 312 15.56 14.35 30.09
CA SER A 312 15.37 14.03 31.50
C SER A 312 14.96 12.57 31.73
N ARG A 313 15.48 11.98 32.82
CA ARG A 313 15.13 10.63 33.30
C ARG A 313 13.63 10.44 33.59
N LYS A 314 12.79 11.47 33.41
CA LYS A 314 11.36 11.48 33.73
C LYS A 314 10.47 10.97 32.59
N SER A 315 10.94 10.94 31.34
CA SER A 315 10.10 10.53 30.19
C SER A 315 10.30 9.05 29.84
N ASP A 316 9.34 8.21 30.23
CA ASP A 316 9.30 6.80 29.82
C ASP A 316 8.84 6.69 28.34
N LEU A 317 9.71 6.15 27.50
CA LEU A 317 9.47 5.99 26.06
C LEU A 317 8.22 5.16 25.70
N ARG A 318 7.70 4.36 26.64
CA ARG A 318 6.51 3.52 26.43
C ARG A 318 5.19 4.31 26.38
N PHE A 319 5.17 5.49 27.00
CA PHE A 319 3.96 6.30 27.19
C PHE A 319 4.04 7.66 26.47
N VAL A 320 5.08 7.86 25.67
CA VAL A 320 5.20 9.02 24.78
C VAL A 320 4.85 8.63 23.36
N GLU A 321 4.54 9.64 22.56
CA GLU A 321 4.10 9.51 21.18
C GLU A 321 5.11 8.80 20.25
N PHE A 322 6.41 8.93 20.51
CA PHE A 322 7.46 8.34 19.70
C PHE A 322 8.30 7.33 20.48
N ASN A 323 8.50 6.16 19.88
CA ASN A 323 9.28 5.07 20.49
C ASN A 323 10.78 5.37 20.59
N ASN A 324 11.26 6.47 20.00
CA ASN A 324 12.64 6.88 20.04
C ASN A 324 12.78 8.41 20.08
N PHE A 325 13.89 8.88 20.64
CA PHE A 325 14.16 10.31 20.82
C PHE A 325 14.54 10.99 19.51
N GLN A 326 15.16 10.26 18.57
CA GLN A 326 15.56 10.83 17.28
C GLN A 326 14.35 11.31 16.48
N THR A 327 13.28 10.49 16.41
CA THR A 327 12.03 10.87 15.72
C THR A 327 11.35 12.05 16.41
N HIS A 328 11.34 12.07 17.74
CA HIS A 328 10.78 13.19 18.50
C HIS A 328 11.51 14.49 18.19
N ALA A 329 12.85 14.50 18.30
CA ALA A 329 13.68 15.66 18.02
C ALA A 329 13.51 16.14 16.57
N LEU A 330 13.50 15.22 15.60
CA LEU A 330 13.29 15.53 14.18
C LEU A 330 11.97 16.27 13.96
N TYR A 331 10.86 15.74 14.45
CA TYR A 331 9.55 16.38 14.25
C TYR A 331 9.42 17.70 15.02
N CYS A 332 10.01 17.82 16.22
CA CYS A 332 10.04 19.10 16.94
C CYS A 332 10.77 20.18 16.14
N ILE A 333 11.95 19.84 15.58
CA ILE A 333 12.73 20.77 14.74
C ILE A 333 11.94 21.13 13.48
N CYS A 334 11.31 20.16 12.81
CA CYS A 334 10.50 20.45 11.63
C CYS A 334 9.29 21.36 11.94
N ILE A 335 8.60 21.14 13.08
CA ILE A 335 7.50 22.01 13.53
C ILE A 335 8.01 23.43 13.77
N GLU A 336 9.14 23.56 14.47
CA GLU A 336 9.75 24.85 14.79
C GLU A 336 10.17 25.60 13.52
N LEU A 337 10.85 24.93 12.58
CA LEU A 337 11.23 25.49 11.29
C LEU A 337 10.00 25.93 10.46
N MET A 338 8.95 25.11 10.42
CA MET A 338 7.71 25.48 9.71
C MET A 338 6.99 26.66 10.39
N SER A 339 7.19 26.87 11.69
CA SER A 339 6.56 27.95 12.48
C SER A 339 7.23 29.31 12.32
N LEU A 340 8.44 29.38 11.74
CA LEU A 340 9.15 30.64 11.52
C LEU A 340 8.38 31.58 10.58
N SER A 341 8.43 32.89 10.82
CA SER A 341 7.83 33.92 9.95
C SER A 341 8.64 34.22 8.69
N VAL A 342 9.73 33.48 8.45
CA VAL A 342 10.67 33.65 7.34
C VAL A 342 10.18 32.88 6.10
N SER A 343 10.65 33.27 4.91
CA SER A 343 10.31 32.56 3.69
C SER A 343 10.85 31.13 3.70
N VAL A 344 10.12 30.23 3.06
CA VAL A 344 10.49 28.81 2.92
C VAL A 344 11.84 28.64 2.23
N VAL A 345 12.13 29.52 1.26
CA VAL A 345 13.38 29.53 0.49
C VAL A 345 14.57 29.90 1.37
N ASP A 346 14.40 30.90 2.24
CA ASP A 346 15.47 31.35 3.13
C ASP A 346 15.80 30.30 4.20
N VAL A 347 14.78 29.59 4.72
CA VAL A 347 15.00 28.46 5.64
C VAL A 347 15.79 27.35 4.96
N GLY A 348 15.42 26.98 3.73
CA GLY A 348 16.17 25.98 2.95
C GLY A 348 17.62 26.42 2.67
N ASN A 349 17.82 27.68 2.26
CA ASN A 349 19.15 28.25 2.04
C ASN A 349 19.98 28.28 3.33
N ALA A 350 19.40 28.62 4.48
CA ALA A 350 20.11 28.62 5.76
C ALA A 350 20.59 27.21 6.13
N LEU A 351 19.75 26.17 5.96
CA LEU A 351 20.13 24.78 6.21
C LEU A 351 21.26 24.30 5.28
N ILE A 352 21.22 24.68 4.00
CA ILE A 352 22.31 24.36 3.05
C ILE A 352 23.60 25.10 3.44
N THR A 353 23.47 26.37 3.85
CA THR A 353 24.58 27.23 4.25
C THR A 353 25.39 26.66 5.42
N LEU A 354 24.74 25.94 6.34
CA LEU A 354 25.42 25.27 7.46
C LEU A 354 26.46 24.23 7.03
N VAL A 355 26.26 23.58 5.88
CA VAL A 355 27.20 22.59 5.33
C VAL A 355 28.18 23.24 4.36
N THR A 356 27.72 24.24 3.59
CA THR A 356 28.56 24.89 2.59
C THR A 356 29.57 25.85 3.21
N HIS A 357 29.24 26.51 4.32
CA HIS A 357 30.13 27.38 5.07
C HIS A 357 30.50 26.72 6.40
N TRP A 358 31.80 26.73 6.74
CA TRP A 358 32.29 26.19 8.01
C TRP A 358 31.81 27.06 9.18
N HIS A 359 30.64 26.73 9.72
CA HIS A 359 30.15 27.35 10.94
C HIS A 359 30.99 26.92 12.14
N SER A 360 31.17 27.80 13.13
CA SER A 360 32.03 27.55 14.31
C SER A 360 31.60 26.32 15.14
N LEU A 361 30.33 25.95 15.07
CA LEU A 361 29.77 24.77 15.75
C LEU A 361 29.94 23.45 14.98
N VAL A 362 30.33 23.52 13.69
CA VAL A 362 30.48 22.35 12.82
C VAL A 362 31.93 21.88 12.88
N ASP A 363 32.20 20.86 13.72
CA ASP A 363 33.52 20.23 13.76
C ASP A 363 33.72 19.28 12.57
N LYS A 364 34.93 19.29 12.01
CA LYS A 364 35.34 18.55 10.80
C LYS A 364 35.20 17.04 10.93
N ASN A 365 35.35 16.52 12.16
CA ASN A 365 35.17 15.10 12.44
C ASN A 365 33.69 14.69 12.49
N THR A 366 32.79 15.64 12.70
CA THR A 366 31.35 15.39 12.88
C THR A 366 30.52 15.73 11.65
N VAL A 367 31.12 16.26 10.58
CA VAL A 367 30.40 16.82 9.43
C VAL A 367 29.47 15.81 8.76
N MET A 368 29.84 14.53 8.73
CA MET A 368 28.96 13.49 8.18
C MET A 368 27.66 13.35 8.99
N TYR A 369 27.69 13.54 10.32
CA TYR A 369 26.50 13.57 11.15
C TYR A 369 25.65 14.82 10.90
N TRP A 370 26.28 15.97 10.65
CA TRP A 370 25.57 17.19 10.24
C TRP A 370 24.86 17.01 8.90
N VAL A 371 25.56 16.48 7.90
CA VAL A 371 25.01 16.19 6.56
C VAL A 371 23.84 15.20 6.68
N ASN A 372 23.98 14.15 7.49
CA ASN A 372 22.92 13.19 7.76
C ASN A 372 21.70 13.82 8.46
N ALA A 373 21.93 14.64 9.49
CA ALA A 373 20.88 15.33 10.23
C ALA A 373 20.09 16.30 9.34
N ILE A 374 20.80 17.07 8.51
CA ILE A 374 20.19 18.00 7.55
C ILE A 374 19.42 17.21 6.47
N GLY A 375 19.96 16.08 6.00
CA GLY A 375 19.25 15.18 5.09
C GLY A 375 17.91 14.67 5.65
N LEU A 376 17.87 14.29 6.93
CA LEU A 376 16.65 13.90 7.64
C LEU A 376 15.66 15.06 7.81
N ILE A 377 16.15 16.25 8.16
CA ILE A 377 15.30 17.45 8.32
C ILE A 377 14.65 17.82 6.99
N PHE A 378 15.44 17.85 5.90
CA PHE A 378 14.92 18.10 4.56
C PHE A 378 13.84 17.07 4.20
N SER A 379 14.10 15.77 4.34
CA SER A 379 13.10 14.75 3.95
C SER A 379 11.78 14.83 4.74
N ALA A 380 11.84 15.35 5.97
CA ALA A 380 10.69 15.58 6.83
C ALA A 380 9.95 16.91 6.56
N LEU A 381 10.58 17.90 5.93
CA LEU A 381 9.95 19.17 5.58
C LEU A 381 9.04 19.05 4.33
N PRO A 382 8.10 20.01 4.13
CA PRO A 382 7.31 20.13 2.91
C PRO A 382 8.18 20.31 1.66
N ILE A 383 7.65 19.93 0.50
CA ILE A 383 8.38 19.94 -0.78
C ILE A 383 8.84 21.33 -1.21
N SER A 384 8.16 22.39 -0.78
CA SER A 384 8.53 23.79 -1.03
C SER A 384 9.90 24.16 -0.44
N TYR A 385 10.31 23.51 0.66
CA TYR A 385 11.62 23.73 1.29
C TYR A 385 12.76 23.12 0.48
N MET A 386 12.48 22.25 -0.50
CA MET A 386 13.48 21.61 -1.36
C MET A 386 13.88 22.42 -2.59
N GLU A 387 13.10 23.45 -2.95
CA GLU A 387 13.42 24.26 -4.13
C GLU A 387 14.84 24.86 -4.08
N PRO A 388 15.30 25.47 -2.96
CA PRO A 388 16.64 26.02 -2.88
C PRO A 388 17.73 24.95 -2.98
N PHE A 389 17.43 23.71 -2.58
CA PHE A 389 18.33 22.58 -2.72
C PHE A 389 18.57 22.22 -4.19
N TYR A 390 17.52 22.09 -5.00
CA TYR A 390 17.66 21.85 -6.45
C TYR A 390 18.31 23.03 -7.18
N GLN A 391 18.00 24.27 -6.77
CA GLN A 391 18.67 25.47 -7.31
C GLN A 391 20.17 25.48 -6.97
N THR A 392 20.56 25.06 -5.76
CA THR A 392 21.98 24.99 -5.37
C THR A 392 22.75 23.98 -6.22
N ILE A 393 22.14 22.83 -6.56
CA ILE A 393 22.74 21.85 -7.47
C ILE A 393 22.97 22.47 -8.85
N LEU A 394 21.96 23.17 -9.38
CA LEU A 394 22.07 23.85 -10.66
C LEU A 394 23.16 24.93 -10.63
N THR A 395 23.22 25.73 -9.57
CA THR A 395 24.24 26.77 -9.39
C THR A 395 25.65 26.15 -9.33
N THR A 396 25.77 24.97 -8.71
CA THR A 396 27.02 24.20 -8.66
C THR A 396 27.42 23.68 -10.03
N LEU A 397 26.48 23.14 -10.82
CA LEU A 397 26.71 22.68 -12.19
C LEU A 397 27.20 23.81 -13.10
N CYS A 398 26.64 25.01 -12.94
CA CYS A 398 27.00 26.20 -13.71
C CYS A 398 28.25 26.94 -13.19
N SER A 399 28.84 26.49 -12.07
CA SER A 399 29.97 27.19 -11.44
C SER A 399 31.31 26.91 -12.15
N ASP A 400 32.22 27.89 -12.12
CA ASP A 400 33.57 27.75 -12.69
C ASP A 400 34.41 26.64 -12.02
N HIS A 401 34.05 26.25 -10.79
CA HIS A 401 34.68 25.15 -10.06
C HIS A 401 34.58 23.83 -10.84
N MET A 402 33.49 23.61 -11.59
CA MET A 402 33.31 22.39 -12.40
C MET A 402 34.31 22.29 -13.55
N ASN A 403 34.72 23.42 -14.14
CA ASN A 403 35.73 23.43 -15.21
C ASN A 403 37.14 23.06 -14.70
N SER A 404 37.42 23.33 -13.42
CA SER A 404 38.68 22.94 -12.75
C SER A 404 38.74 21.46 -12.34
N MET A 405 37.61 20.73 -12.43
CA MET A 405 37.50 19.34 -12.01
C MET A 405 37.84 18.31 -13.09
N ASN A 406 38.17 18.73 -14.33
CA ASN A 406 38.43 17.82 -15.46
C ASN A 406 39.60 16.83 -15.24
N THR A 407 40.38 16.97 -14.17
CA THR A 407 41.40 16.03 -13.74
C THR A 407 41.03 15.38 -12.40
N ASP A 408 41.05 14.05 -12.36
CA ASP A 408 40.84 13.18 -11.20
C ASP A 408 39.51 13.44 -10.44
N VAL A 409 38.40 13.42 -11.18
CA VAL A 409 37.05 13.74 -10.70
C VAL A 409 36.65 12.91 -9.49
N SER A 410 36.81 11.59 -9.53
CA SER A 410 36.35 10.70 -8.46
C SER A 410 37.09 10.95 -7.13
N ASN A 411 38.40 11.18 -7.15
CA ASN A 411 39.14 11.54 -5.93
C ASN A 411 38.79 12.94 -5.42
N LYS A 412 38.45 13.88 -6.30
CA LYS A 412 38.05 15.24 -5.89
C LYS A 412 36.64 15.28 -5.30
N LEU A 413 35.77 14.36 -5.71
CA LEU A 413 34.39 14.25 -5.20
C LEU A 413 34.24 13.43 -3.91
N ASP A 414 35.29 12.72 -3.47
CA ASP A 414 35.31 12.03 -2.17
C ASP A 414 35.36 13.03 -1.00
N PHE A 415 34.17 13.36 -0.50
CA PHE A 415 34.02 14.35 0.55
C PHE A 415 34.68 13.94 1.87
N GLU A 416 34.60 12.67 2.26
CA GLU A 416 35.15 12.22 3.54
C GLU A 416 36.68 12.33 3.56
N LYS A 417 37.33 11.89 2.47
CA LYS A 417 38.78 11.97 2.32
C LYS A 417 39.25 13.42 2.26
N ARG A 418 38.55 14.30 1.51
CA ARG A 418 38.92 15.72 1.37
C ARG A 418 38.71 16.51 2.65
N SER A 419 37.63 16.24 3.39
CA SER A 419 37.38 16.83 4.70
C SER A 419 38.52 16.55 5.69
N LYS A 420 39.03 15.30 5.70
CA LYS A 420 40.18 14.91 6.53
C LYS A 420 41.51 15.56 6.08
N LEU A 421 41.66 15.83 4.79
CA LEU A 421 42.86 16.45 4.20
C LEU A 421 42.86 17.99 4.27
N MET A 422 41.82 18.60 4.84
CA MET A 422 41.65 20.07 4.91
C MET A 422 41.57 20.76 3.54
N GLU A 423 41.23 20.01 2.49
CA GLU A 423 41.03 20.55 1.16
C GLU A 423 39.55 20.81 0.91
N ASP A 424 39.20 22.08 0.76
CA ASP A 424 37.82 22.51 0.61
C ASP A 424 37.36 22.37 -0.85
N CYS A 425 36.59 21.31 -1.14
CA CYS A 425 35.93 21.11 -2.43
C CYS A 425 34.42 21.36 -2.31
N TYR A 426 33.96 22.51 -2.81
CA TYR A 426 32.55 22.90 -2.76
C TYR A 426 31.61 21.90 -3.47
N PRO A 427 31.89 21.41 -4.69
CA PRO A 427 31.07 20.37 -5.33
C PRO A 427 30.96 19.06 -4.53
N ALA A 428 32.03 18.62 -3.86
CA ALA A 428 32.01 17.40 -3.05
C ALA A 428 31.06 17.53 -1.85
N ARG A 429 30.97 18.71 -1.22
CA ARG A 429 30.02 18.98 -0.13
C ARG A 429 28.58 18.88 -0.59
N ILE A 430 28.27 19.51 -1.71
CA ILE A 430 26.92 19.48 -2.29
C ILE A 430 26.57 18.06 -2.68
N LEU A 431 27.48 17.30 -3.29
CA LEU A 431 27.28 15.88 -3.61
C LEU A 431 26.92 15.05 -2.37
N ALA A 432 27.69 15.18 -1.28
CA ALA A 432 27.44 14.48 -0.03
C ALA A 432 26.08 14.86 0.58
N LEU A 433 25.72 16.15 0.54
CA LEU A 433 24.41 16.64 0.97
C LEU A 433 23.29 16.05 0.12
N CYS A 434 23.44 16.01 -1.20
CA CYS A 434 22.46 15.40 -2.10
C CYS A 434 22.24 13.93 -1.79
N HIS A 435 23.32 13.19 -1.57
CA HIS A 435 23.25 11.78 -1.21
C HIS A 435 22.49 11.58 0.11
N ALA A 436 22.77 12.39 1.14
CA ALA A 436 22.05 12.29 2.41
C ALA A 436 20.56 12.65 2.27
N VAL A 437 20.22 13.72 1.56
CA VAL A 437 18.82 14.14 1.34
C VAL A 437 18.06 13.05 0.57
N TRP A 438 18.61 12.54 -0.53
CA TRP A 438 17.94 11.52 -1.33
C TRP A 438 17.88 10.15 -0.64
N LEU A 439 18.86 9.80 0.18
CA LEU A 439 18.82 8.59 0.99
C LEU A 439 17.61 8.58 1.93
N HIS A 440 17.33 9.71 2.60
CA HIS A 440 16.23 9.84 3.55
C HIS A 440 14.89 10.23 2.93
N SER A 441 14.88 10.65 1.66
CA SER A 441 13.67 11.06 0.95
C SER A 441 12.76 9.88 0.64
N ALA A 442 11.44 10.05 0.78
CA ALA A 442 10.47 9.05 0.33
C ALA A 442 10.38 8.97 -1.20
N SER A 443 9.87 7.86 -1.75
CA SER A 443 9.72 7.64 -3.21
C SER A 443 8.94 8.75 -3.93
N GLY A 444 8.03 9.43 -3.23
CA GLY A 444 7.31 10.61 -3.74
C GLY A 444 8.22 11.82 -3.99
N TYR A 445 9.15 12.11 -3.08
CA TYR A 445 10.09 13.25 -3.18
C TYR A 445 11.12 13.05 -4.29
N LEU A 446 11.49 11.80 -4.55
CA LEU A 446 12.41 11.44 -5.63
C LEU A 446 11.84 11.76 -7.01
N GLN A 447 10.52 11.89 -7.19
CA GLN A 447 9.90 12.28 -8.47
C GLN A 447 10.36 13.63 -9.01
N LEU A 448 10.85 14.53 -8.14
CA LEU A 448 11.39 15.81 -8.56
C LEU A 448 12.70 15.68 -9.33
N LEU A 449 13.47 14.60 -9.12
CA LEU A 449 14.79 14.45 -9.72
C LEU A 449 14.75 14.31 -11.25
N PRO A 450 13.96 13.43 -11.89
CA PRO A 450 13.89 13.36 -13.35
C PRO A 450 13.20 14.59 -13.94
N GLN A 451 12.26 15.18 -13.20
CA GLN A 451 11.67 16.45 -13.61
C GLN A 451 12.76 17.53 -13.69
N ALA A 452 13.58 17.68 -12.66
CA ALA A 452 14.71 18.60 -12.63
C ALA A 452 15.75 18.27 -13.70
N LEU A 453 16.11 16.98 -13.87
CA LEU A 453 17.03 16.52 -14.91
C LEU A 453 16.56 16.98 -16.29
N ARG A 454 15.31 16.68 -16.67
CA ARG A 454 14.74 17.00 -17.99
C ARG A 454 14.55 18.49 -18.22
N SER A 455 13.95 19.19 -17.27
CA SER A 455 13.53 20.58 -17.48
C SER A 455 14.63 21.58 -17.24
N THR A 456 15.56 21.29 -16.32
CA THR A 456 16.58 22.25 -15.88
C THR A 456 18.01 21.79 -16.14
N TRP A 457 18.39 20.52 -15.90
CA TRP A 457 19.82 20.16 -15.94
C TRP A 457 20.32 19.81 -17.35
N ILE A 458 19.56 19.07 -18.17
CA ILE A 458 19.95 18.67 -19.54
C ILE A 458 20.46 19.86 -20.39
N PRO A 459 19.82 21.05 -20.37
CA PRO A 459 20.29 22.21 -21.14
C PRO A 459 21.67 22.75 -20.73
N HIS A 460 22.07 22.59 -19.46
CA HIS A 460 23.27 23.22 -18.90
C HIS A 460 24.50 22.30 -18.83
N VAL A 461 24.32 20.98 -18.93
CA VAL A 461 25.43 20.01 -18.93
C VAL A 461 26.09 19.99 -20.30
N ARG A 462 27.28 20.61 -20.42
CA ARG A 462 28.03 20.76 -21.68
C ARG A 462 29.50 20.31 -21.60
N SER A 463 30.01 20.06 -20.40
CA SER A 463 31.39 19.58 -20.19
C SER A 463 31.42 18.16 -19.62
N GLU A 464 32.54 17.48 -19.83
CA GLU A 464 32.81 16.15 -19.29
C GLU A 464 32.72 16.11 -17.75
N GLY A 465 33.31 17.09 -17.06
CA GLY A 465 33.25 17.18 -15.59
C GLY A 465 31.82 17.35 -15.04
N GLN A 466 30.97 18.14 -15.71
CA GLN A 466 29.56 18.28 -15.34
C GLN A 466 28.79 16.97 -15.51
N PHE A 467 29.02 16.25 -16.62
CA PHE A 467 28.37 14.97 -16.87
C PHE A 467 28.74 13.92 -15.81
N LEU A 468 30.03 13.79 -15.51
CA LEU A 468 30.51 12.87 -14.47
C LEU A 468 29.93 13.21 -13.09
N TYR A 469 29.77 14.49 -12.77
CA TYR A 469 29.13 14.90 -11.51
C TYR A 469 27.65 14.47 -11.45
N VAL A 470 26.90 14.60 -12.55
CA VAL A 470 25.52 14.09 -12.62
C VAL A 470 25.48 12.56 -12.48
N CYS A 471 26.41 11.83 -13.11
CA CYS A 471 26.55 10.39 -12.90
C CYS A 471 26.81 10.06 -11.42
N HIS A 472 27.71 10.77 -10.75
CA HIS A 472 27.99 10.59 -9.32
C HIS A 472 26.80 10.94 -8.41
N LEU A 473 25.96 11.90 -8.80
CA LEU A 473 24.72 12.22 -8.09
C LEU A 473 23.72 11.04 -8.15
N VAL A 474 23.51 10.48 -9.34
CA VAL A 474 22.40 9.56 -9.61
C VAL A 474 22.77 8.09 -9.39
N ALA A 475 24.01 7.70 -9.68
CA ALA A 475 24.45 6.30 -9.66
C ALA A 475 24.14 5.54 -8.35
N PRO A 476 24.39 6.09 -7.15
CA PRO A 476 24.13 5.36 -5.89
C PRO A 476 22.65 5.03 -5.67
N PHE A 477 21.73 5.76 -6.32
CA PHE A 477 20.29 5.61 -6.13
C PHE A 477 19.61 4.75 -7.21
N LEU A 478 20.34 4.33 -8.25
CA LEU A 478 19.76 3.53 -9.34
C LEU A 478 19.14 2.22 -8.86
N GLN A 479 19.76 1.53 -7.90
CA GLN A 479 19.21 0.32 -7.31
C GLN A 479 17.89 0.60 -6.58
N ARG A 480 17.84 1.68 -5.80
CA ARG A 480 16.64 2.09 -5.08
C ARG A 480 15.52 2.48 -6.03
N PHE A 481 15.84 3.24 -7.06
CA PHE A 481 14.92 3.63 -8.12
C PHE A 481 14.34 2.40 -8.83
N TYR A 482 15.18 1.41 -9.12
CA TYR A 482 14.74 0.18 -9.78
C TYR A 482 13.78 -0.64 -8.90
N GLN A 483 14.09 -0.79 -7.61
CA GLN A 483 13.27 -1.54 -6.66
C GLN A 483 11.93 -0.86 -6.36
N GLU A 484 11.93 0.48 -6.18
CA GLU A 484 10.72 1.22 -5.82
C GLU A 484 9.84 1.53 -7.05
N ARG A 485 10.45 1.95 -8.18
CA ARG A 485 9.75 2.36 -9.42
C ARG A 485 10.61 2.20 -10.68
N THR A 486 10.55 1.04 -11.32
CA THR A 486 11.34 0.73 -12.55
C THR A 486 11.28 1.79 -13.66
N LYS A 487 10.11 2.39 -13.93
CA LYS A 487 9.95 3.45 -14.94
C LYS A 487 10.87 4.64 -14.68
N PHE A 488 11.09 4.98 -13.41
CA PHE A 488 11.94 6.10 -13.00
C PHE A 488 13.41 5.88 -13.39
N THR A 489 13.91 4.65 -13.21
CA THR A 489 15.26 4.27 -13.66
C THR A 489 15.39 4.33 -15.17
N MET A 490 14.36 3.91 -15.91
CA MET A 490 14.33 4.02 -17.38
C MET A 490 14.38 5.49 -17.83
N ASP A 491 13.53 6.33 -17.24
CA ASP A 491 13.42 7.75 -17.54
C ASP A 491 14.77 8.47 -17.32
N ILE A 492 15.41 8.23 -16.17
CA ILE A 492 16.75 8.76 -15.85
C ILE A 492 17.79 8.25 -16.83
N THR A 493 17.77 6.98 -17.19
CA THR A 493 18.77 6.39 -18.09
C THR A 493 18.69 7.03 -19.47
N THR A 494 17.48 7.23 -19.99
CA THR A 494 17.27 7.98 -21.25
C THR A 494 17.79 9.41 -21.15
N ASP A 495 17.52 10.09 -20.04
CA ASP A 495 18.01 11.47 -19.81
C ASP A 495 19.55 11.53 -19.76
N LEU A 496 20.20 10.52 -19.16
CA LEU A 496 21.66 10.40 -19.15
C LEU A 496 22.25 10.16 -20.55
N TYR A 497 21.62 9.33 -21.39
CA TYR A 497 22.06 9.19 -22.80
C TYR A 497 21.89 10.50 -23.58
N GLN A 498 20.81 11.26 -23.34
CA GLN A 498 20.62 12.56 -23.96
C GLN A 498 21.69 13.58 -23.52
N MET A 499 22.07 13.57 -22.24
CA MET A 499 23.18 14.40 -21.74
C MET A 499 24.52 13.97 -22.36
N LEU A 500 24.77 12.66 -22.49
CA LEU A 500 25.98 12.14 -23.12
C LEU A 500 26.13 12.69 -24.54
N TYR A 501 25.04 12.64 -25.34
CA TYR A 501 25.02 13.21 -26.69
C TYR A 501 25.30 14.72 -26.69
N ASN A 502 24.65 15.47 -25.81
CA ASN A 502 24.84 16.92 -25.71
C ASN A 502 26.29 17.32 -25.41
N VAL A 503 26.97 16.56 -24.53
CA VAL A 503 28.38 16.80 -24.18
C VAL A 503 29.31 16.32 -25.29
N ASP A 504 28.97 15.22 -25.96
CA ASP A 504 29.75 14.69 -27.07
C ASP A 504 29.86 15.68 -28.25
N CYS A 505 28.81 16.47 -28.48
CA CYS A 505 28.80 17.52 -29.51
C CYS A 505 29.71 18.71 -29.19
N GLU A 506 29.97 19.00 -27.92
CA GLU A 506 30.69 20.20 -27.46
C GLU A 506 32.16 19.91 -27.13
N VAL A 507 32.47 18.72 -26.64
CA VAL A 507 33.80 18.36 -26.16
C VAL A 507 34.71 17.89 -27.31
N SER A 508 35.96 18.36 -27.37
CA SER A 508 36.93 17.92 -28.40
C SER A 508 37.39 16.47 -28.18
N SER A 509 37.67 16.08 -26.93
CA SER A 509 38.17 14.74 -26.56
C SER A 509 37.71 14.34 -25.16
N TRP A 510 37.36 13.07 -24.96
CA TRP A 510 36.99 12.51 -23.66
C TRP A 510 38.23 12.00 -22.90
N ASN A 511 38.34 12.34 -21.61
CA ASN A 511 39.41 11.85 -20.74
C ASN A 511 39.01 10.56 -19.99
N TYR A 512 37.71 10.40 -19.69
CA TYR A 512 37.12 9.31 -18.91
C TYR A 512 36.14 8.45 -19.72
N GLU A 513 36.40 8.33 -21.02
CA GLU A 513 35.52 7.64 -21.96
C GLU A 513 35.22 6.20 -21.52
N ASP A 514 36.23 5.43 -21.10
CA ASP A 514 36.07 4.04 -20.66
C ASP A 514 35.17 3.92 -19.43
N LEU A 515 35.39 4.78 -18.43
CA LEU A 515 34.61 4.79 -17.19
C LEU A 515 33.13 5.09 -17.45
N ILE A 516 32.85 6.01 -18.37
CA ILE A 516 31.49 6.36 -18.76
C ILE A 516 30.82 5.16 -19.46
N CYS A 517 31.53 4.50 -20.38
CA CYS A 517 31.02 3.30 -21.04
C CYS A 517 30.75 2.16 -20.05
N ASP A 518 31.68 1.91 -19.12
CA ASP A 518 31.53 0.90 -18.07
C ASP A 518 30.31 1.18 -17.19
N PHE A 519 30.09 2.45 -16.84
CA PHE A 519 28.89 2.87 -16.11
C PHE A 519 27.61 2.55 -16.89
N PHE A 520 27.52 2.88 -18.18
CA PHE A 520 26.34 2.54 -18.99
C PHE A 520 26.14 1.04 -19.17
N TYR A 521 27.20 0.25 -19.26
CA TYR A 521 27.12 -1.21 -19.23
C TYR A 521 26.59 -1.73 -17.91
N HIS A 522 27.09 -1.19 -16.80
CA HIS A 522 26.57 -1.51 -15.47
C HIS A 522 25.08 -1.19 -15.37
N VAL A 523 24.65 -0.01 -15.82
CA VAL A 523 23.22 0.38 -15.82
C VAL A 523 22.37 -0.55 -16.69
N LYS A 524 22.87 -0.93 -17.87
CA LYS A 524 22.21 -1.87 -18.78
C LYS A 524 22.02 -3.24 -18.11
N TYR A 525 23.09 -3.87 -17.64
CA TYR A 525 23.02 -5.25 -17.17
C TYR A 525 22.38 -5.40 -15.78
N MET A 526 22.54 -4.41 -14.90
CA MET A 526 22.02 -4.50 -13.53
C MET A 526 20.59 -3.98 -13.39
N TYR A 527 20.15 -3.03 -14.21
CA TYR A 527 18.87 -2.35 -14.01
C TYR A 527 17.95 -2.35 -15.23
N VAL A 528 18.40 -1.81 -16.36
CA VAL A 528 17.47 -1.44 -17.44
C VAL A 528 17.27 -2.53 -18.49
N GLY A 529 18.23 -3.44 -18.65
CA GLY A 529 18.23 -4.47 -19.69
C GLY A 529 18.01 -3.86 -21.07
N ASP A 530 16.98 -4.35 -21.77
CA ASP A 530 16.60 -3.89 -23.11
C ASP A 530 15.46 -2.84 -23.10
N SER A 531 15.03 -2.36 -21.93
CA SER A 531 13.83 -1.51 -21.83
C SER A 531 13.99 -0.10 -22.45
N VAL A 532 15.20 0.45 -22.48
CA VAL A 532 15.49 1.76 -23.12
C VAL A 532 16.09 1.63 -24.52
N ARG A 533 16.02 0.43 -25.11
CA ARG A 533 16.69 0.11 -26.37
C ARG A 533 16.31 1.04 -27.52
N GLN A 534 15.05 1.43 -27.63
CA GLN A 534 14.58 2.32 -28.70
C GLN A 534 15.30 3.68 -28.68
N GLU A 535 15.56 4.22 -27.49
CA GLU A 535 16.26 5.49 -27.35
C GLU A 535 17.78 5.32 -27.49
N THR A 536 18.35 4.21 -26.99
CA THR A 536 19.79 3.95 -27.17
C THR A 536 20.15 3.68 -28.63
N ASP A 537 19.32 2.95 -29.37
CA ASP A 537 19.50 2.68 -30.80
C ASP A 537 19.36 3.96 -31.64
N ARG A 538 18.68 4.99 -31.10
CA ARG A 538 18.58 6.34 -31.70
C ARG A 538 19.80 7.20 -31.40
N ILE A 539 20.27 7.22 -30.14
CA ILE A 539 21.32 8.14 -29.68
C ILE A 539 22.72 7.64 -30.02
N ILE A 540 23.01 6.34 -29.82
CA ILE A 540 24.37 5.79 -29.99
C ILE A 540 24.94 6.03 -31.39
N PRO A 541 24.20 5.85 -32.51
CA PRO A 541 24.71 6.14 -33.85
C PRO A 541 25.04 7.61 -34.10
N MET A 542 24.54 8.53 -33.26
CA MET A 542 24.81 9.97 -33.35
C MET A 542 26.07 10.38 -32.58
N LEU A 543 26.63 9.51 -31.73
CA LEU A 543 27.85 9.76 -30.98
C LEU A 543 29.09 9.62 -31.87
N ARG A 544 30.26 10.11 -31.42
CA ARG A 544 31.53 9.89 -32.12
C ARG A 544 31.90 8.41 -32.25
N THR A 545 32.75 8.09 -33.23
CA THR A 545 33.14 6.72 -33.58
C THR A 545 33.79 5.93 -32.43
N SER A 546 34.57 6.58 -31.56
CA SER A 546 35.19 5.92 -30.40
C SER A 546 34.15 5.43 -29.39
N LEU A 547 33.17 6.27 -29.04
CA LEU A 547 32.06 5.93 -28.16
C LEU A 547 31.15 4.86 -28.79
N GLN A 548 30.89 4.94 -30.09
CA GLN A 548 30.14 3.90 -30.81
C GLN A 548 30.80 2.53 -30.70
N GLN A 549 32.13 2.46 -30.88
CA GLN A 549 32.87 1.21 -30.77
C GLN A 549 32.83 0.64 -29.36
N LYS A 550 32.96 1.50 -28.34
CA LYS A 550 32.93 1.08 -26.92
C LYS A 550 31.52 0.67 -26.48
N LEU A 551 30.47 1.35 -26.93
CA LEU A 551 29.07 1.06 -26.60
C LEU A 551 28.39 0.08 -27.56
N ARG A 552 29.15 -0.59 -28.45
CA ARG A 552 28.60 -1.47 -29.51
C ARG A 552 27.72 -2.62 -29.01
N TYR A 553 27.93 -3.07 -27.77
CA TYR A 553 27.11 -4.13 -27.17
C TYR A 553 25.88 -3.60 -26.41
N ILE A 554 25.72 -2.27 -26.34
CA ILE A 554 24.50 -1.64 -25.83
C ILE A 554 23.42 -1.65 -26.92
N SER A 555 23.75 -1.20 -28.14
CA SER A 555 22.88 -1.25 -29.32
C SER A 555 23.30 -2.39 -30.27
N PHE A 556 22.44 -3.38 -30.49
CA PHE A 556 22.71 -4.49 -31.42
C PHE A 556 22.59 -4.11 -32.91
N ALA A 557 22.65 -2.83 -33.26
CA ALA A 557 22.40 -2.35 -34.62
C ALA A 557 23.54 -2.66 -35.63
N GLN A 558 24.72 -3.08 -35.18
CA GLN A 558 25.81 -3.50 -36.07
C GLN A 558 26.62 -4.65 -35.47
N GLY A 559 26.22 -5.89 -35.74
CA GLY A 559 27.01 -7.03 -35.25
C GLY A 559 26.44 -8.44 -35.36
N GLU A 560 25.64 -8.77 -36.38
CA GLU A 560 25.43 -10.19 -36.79
C GLU A 560 25.39 -10.30 -38.33
N GLN A 561 26.54 -10.03 -38.95
CA GLN A 561 26.90 -10.52 -40.28
C GLN A 561 28.36 -11.00 -40.24
N SER A 562 28.61 -12.14 -39.60
CA SER A 562 29.73 -13.07 -39.87
C SER A 562 29.85 -14.05 -38.72
N GLY A 563 29.25 -15.22 -38.93
CA GLY A 563 29.17 -16.32 -37.99
C GLY A 563 27.99 -17.17 -38.42
N THR A 564 28.29 -18.29 -39.06
CA THR A 564 27.36 -19.17 -39.76
C THR A 564 26.08 -19.52 -38.98
N PRO A 565 24.97 -19.75 -39.70
CA PRO A 565 23.62 -19.67 -39.17
C PRO A 565 23.24 -20.95 -38.41
N PHE A 566 22.83 -20.79 -37.16
CA PHE A 566 21.68 -21.51 -36.63
C PHE A 566 20.62 -20.48 -36.25
N SER A 567 20.18 -19.69 -37.25
CA SER A 567 18.76 -19.46 -37.40
C SER A 567 18.15 -20.86 -37.54
N GLU A 568 17.76 -21.46 -36.41
CA GLU A 568 16.74 -22.49 -36.46
C GLU A 568 15.64 -21.93 -37.35
N MET A 569 15.47 -22.54 -38.52
CA MET A 569 14.38 -22.29 -39.44
C MET A 569 13.12 -22.06 -38.61
N ILE A 570 12.64 -20.81 -38.53
CA ILE A 570 11.53 -20.40 -37.65
C ILE A 570 10.49 -21.51 -37.75
N ASN A 571 10.29 -22.26 -36.65
CA ASN A 571 9.49 -23.47 -36.71
C ASN A 571 8.10 -23.09 -37.25
N PRO A 572 7.73 -23.52 -38.48
CA PRO A 572 6.57 -22.98 -39.17
C PRO A 572 5.28 -23.31 -38.42
N ILE A 573 5.29 -24.43 -37.66
CA ILE A 573 4.18 -24.86 -36.82
C ILE A 573 4.00 -23.88 -35.64
N LYS A 574 5.08 -23.49 -34.97
CA LYS A 574 5.02 -22.52 -33.86
C LYS A 574 4.65 -21.12 -34.34
N PHE A 575 5.17 -20.70 -35.50
CA PHE A 575 4.80 -19.42 -36.09
C PHE A 575 3.30 -19.36 -36.44
N LEU A 576 2.77 -20.41 -37.11
CA LEU A 576 1.34 -20.55 -37.37
C LEU A 576 0.53 -20.57 -36.07
N GLY A 577 1.03 -21.27 -35.04
CA GLY A 577 0.42 -21.30 -33.72
C GLY A 577 0.27 -19.92 -33.09
N ILE A 578 1.30 -19.07 -33.15
CA ILE A 578 1.20 -17.68 -32.66
C ILE A 578 0.26 -16.83 -33.51
N GLN A 579 0.25 -17.00 -34.83
CA GLN A 579 -0.73 -16.31 -35.68
C GLN A 579 -2.16 -16.68 -35.29
N MET A 580 -2.42 -17.96 -34.96
CA MET A 580 -3.71 -18.43 -34.46
C MET A 580 -4.05 -17.82 -33.10
N VAL A 581 -3.08 -17.70 -32.19
CA VAL A 581 -3.28 -17.04 -30.88
C VAL A 581 -3.68 -15.56 -31.07
N VAL A 582 -2.93 -14.82 -31.90
CA VAL A 582 -3.23 -13.41 -32.20
C VAL A 582 -4.59 -13.27 -32.88
N TRP A 583 -4.94 -14.20 -33.77
CA TRP A 583 -6.26 -14.24 -34.41
C TRP A 583 -7.39 -14.46 -33.39
N LEU A 584 -7.25 -15.44 -32.48
CA LEU A 584 -8.21 -15.70 -31.41
C LEU A 584 -8.42 -14.48 -30.51
N GLN A 585 -7.34 -13.78 -30.15
CA GLN A 585 -7.39 -12.60 -29.30
C GLN A 585 -8.10 -11.39 -29.93
N ARG A 586 -8.34 -11.40 -31.25
CA ARG A 586 -9.06 -10.33 -31.98
C ARG A 586 -10.54 -10.61 -32.17
N LEU A 587 -10.97 -11.86 -32.04
CA LEU A 587 -12.36 -12.21 -32.27
C LEU A 587 -13.26 -11.55 -31.22
N PRO A 588 -14.43 -10.98 -31.59
CA PRO A 588 -15.32 -10.28 -30.67
C PRO A 588 -15.77 -11.11 -29.47
N ILE A 589 -15.87 -12.44 -29.66
CA ILE A 589 -16.25 -13.43 -28.63
C ILE A 589 -15.21 -13.50 -27.50
N PHE A 590 -14.01 -12.96 -27.71
CA PHE A 590 -12.91 -12.89 -26.73
C PHE A 590 -12.54 -11.45 -26.34
N GLY A 591 -13.44 -10.49 -26.61
CA GLY A 591 -13.30 -9.09 -26.19
C GLY A 591 -13.41 -8.89 -24.67
N GLU A 592 -13.30 -7.64 -24.21
CA GLU A 592 -13.22 -7.30 -22.78
C GLU A 592 -14.42 -7.78 -21.95
N THR A 593 -15.63 -7.79 -22.53
CA THR A 593 -16.85 -8.25 -21.85
C THR A 593 -16.88 -9.77 -21.63
N ALA A 594 -16.28 -10.55 -22.52
CA ALA A 594 -16.22 -12.02 -22.45
C ALA A 594 -14.91 -12.55 -21.85
N GLN A 595 -13.93 -11.68 -21.57
CA GLN A 595 -12.64 -12.05 -20.99
C GLN A 595 -12.79 -12.83 -19.67
N HIS A 596 -13.67 -12.35 -18.77
CA HIS A 596 -13.93 -13.02 -17.50
C HIS A 596 -14.48 -14.44 -17.67
N PHE A 597 -15.32 -14.68 -18.68
CA PHE A 597 -15.84 -16.00 -18.99
C PHE A 597 -14.72 -16.96 -19.39
N TRP A 598 -13.84 -16.57 -20.31
CA TRP A 598 -12.73 -17.43 -20.76
C TRP A 598 -11.70 -17.71 -19.67
N LEU A 599 -11.43 -16.74 -18.79
CA LEU A 599 -10.59 -16.96 -17.61
C LEU A 599 -11.27 -17.90 -16.60
N ALA A 600 -12.59 -17.84 -16.44
CA ALA A 600 -13.33 -18.81 -15.63
C ALA A 600 -13.29 -20.23 -16.23
N VAL A 601 -13.47 -20.36 -17.55
CA VAL A 601 -13.34 -21.64 -18.27
C VAL A 601 -11.94 -22.24 -18.07
N THR A 602 -10.90 -21.42 -18.18
CA THR A 602 -9.52 -21.88 -17.93
C THR A 602 -9.35 -22.36 -16.50
N LYS A 603 -9.94 -21.66 -15.52
CA LYS A 603 -9.86 -22.06 -14.11
C LYS A 603 -10.61 -23.35 -13.82
N LEU A 604 -11.75 -23.60 -14.49
CA LEU A 604 -12.48 -24.87 -14.39
C LEU A 604 -11.68 -26.05 -14.97
N GLY A 605 -10.87 -25.82 -16.00
CA GLY A 605 -9.97 -26.82 -16.57
C GLY A 605 -8.67 -27.05 -15.80
N ASP A 606 -8.44 -26.36 -14.69
CA ASP A 606 -7.25 -26.49 -13.85
C ASP A 606 -7.23 -27.88 -13.17
N PRO A 607 -6.14 -28.67 -13.30
CA PRO A 607 -6.02 -29.98 -12.66
C PRO A 607 -6.37 -29.99 -11.17
N VAL A 608 -6.07 -28.89 -10.45
CA VAL A 608 -6.37 -28.77 -9.01
C VAL A 608 -7.88 -28.84 -8.73
N MET A 609 -8.75 -28.42 -9.67
CA MET A 609 -10.20 -28.50 -9.50
C MET A 609 -10.70 -29.94 -9.42
N THR A 610 -9.99 -30.90 -10.02
CA THR A 610 -10.29 -32.34 -9.90
C THR A 610 -10.32 -32.77 -8.44
N PHE A 611 -9.30 -32.36 -7.67
CA PHE A 611 -9.14 -32.76 -6.27
C PHE A 611 -9.95 -31.86 -5.32
N SER A 612 -9.94 -30.55 -5.55
CA SER A 612 -10.52 -29.57 -4.61
C SER A 612 -12.01 -29.32 -4.79
N LEU A 613 -12.56 -29.46 -6.01
CA LEU A 613 -13.95 -29.14 -6.33
C LEU A 613 -14.74 -30.38 -6.78
N TYR A 614 -14.28 -31.07 -7.82
CA TYR A 614 -15.06 -32.12 -8.47
C TYR A 614 -15.15 -33.40 -7.63
N PHE A 615 -14.04 -33.86 -7.05
CA PHE A 615 -14.04 -35.03 -6.16
C PHE A 615 -15.01 -34.89 -4.97
N PRO A 616 -14.91 -33.87 -4.10
CA PRO A 616 -15.81 -33.73 -2.95
C PRO A 616 -17.26 -33.49 -3.37
N ALA A 617 -17.50 -32.85 -4.53
CA ALA A 617 -18.84 -32.65 -5.05
C ALA A 617 -19.48 -33.95 -5.55
N LEU A 618 -18.73 -34.82 -6.22
CA LEU A 618 -19.23 -36.03 -6.85
C LEU A 618 -19.19 -37.27 -5.95
N PHE A 619 -18.28 -37.32 -4.97
CA PHE A 619 -18.09 -38.48 -4.10
C PHE A 619 -19.36 -38.94 -3.34
N PRO A 620 -20.20 -38.04 -2.77
CA PRO A 620 -21.45 -38.45 -2.12
C PRO A 620 -22.48 -39.07 -3.07
N PHE A 621 -22.40 -38.77 -4.36
CA PHE A 621 -23.34 -39.23 -5.39
C PHE A 621 -22.85 -40.48 -6.12
N PHE A 622 -21.56 -40.48 -6.50
CA PHE A 622 -20.94 -41.47 -7.37
C PHE A 622 -19.63 -42.01 -6.77
N GLY A 623 -19.68 -42.42 -5.50
CA GLY A 623 -18.48 -42.71 -4.69
C GLY A 623 -17.36 -43.47 -5.40
N THR A 624 -17.66 -44.61 -6.04
CA THR A 624 -16.62 -45.38 -6.75
C THR A 624 -16.14 -44.67 -8.01
N ALA A 625 -17.03 -44.11 -8.83
CA ALA A 625 -16.65 -43.40 -10.04
C ALA A 625 -15.84 -42.11 -9.73
N ALA A 626 -16.12 -41.45 -8.61
CA ALA A 626 -15.37 -40.29 -8.13
C ALA A 626 -13.96 -40.66 -7.67
N VAL A 627 -13.77 -41.82 -7.02
CA VAL A 627 -12.44 -42.35 -6.67
C VAL A 627 -11.64 -42.69 -7.93
N ASP A 628 -12.26 -43.36 -8.90
CA ASP A 628 -11.64 -43.67 -10.19
C ASP A 628 -11.19 -42.39 -10.92
N MET A 629 -12.00 -41.33 -10.82
CA MET A 629 -11.70 -40.01 -11.38
C MET A 629 -10.46 -39.37 -10.76
N VAL A 630 -10.32 -39.41 -9.42
CA VAL A 630 -9.13 -38.87 -8.73
C VAL A 630 -7.88 -39.67 -9.09
N ILE A 631 -7.98 -40.99 -9.14
CA ILE A 631 -6.85 -41.87 -9.49
C ILE A 631 -6.39 -41.61 -10.93
N VAL A 632 -7.32 -41.49 -11.88
CA VAL A 632 -6.99 -41.12 -13.27
C VAL A 632 -6.42 -39.71 -13.37
N GLY A 633 -6.97 -38.77 -12.61
CA GLY A 633 -6.44 -37.40 -12.53
C GLY A 633 -4.99 -37.37 -12.08
N ALA A 634 -4.66 -38.05 -10.98
CA ALA A 634 -3.31 -38.18 -10.47
C ALA A 634 -2.38 -38.87 -11.48
N PHE A 635 -2.81 -39.97 -12.10
CA PHE A 635 -2.02 -40.66 -13.12
C PHE A 635 -1.74 -39.79 -14.35
N SER A 636 -2.73 -39.03 -14.81
CA SER A 636 -2.62 -38.08 -15.91
C SER A 636 -1.65 -36.94 -15.59
N GLU A 637 -1.71 -36.42 -14.36
CA GLU A 637 -0.85 -35.34 -13.91
C GLU A 637 0.62 -35.77 -13.77
N ILE A 638 0.89 -36.95 -13.22
CA ILE A 638 2.23 -37.53 -13.12
C ILE A 638 2.82 -37.74 -14.54
N CYS A 639 2.03 -38.30 -15.46
CA CYS A 639 2.43 -38.45 -16.86
C CYS A 639 2.72 -37.08 -17.51
N ASN A 640 1.92 -36.05 -17.23
CA ASN A 640 2.15 -34.70 -17.74
C ASN A 640 3.49 -34.13 -17.24
N CYS A 641 3.81 -34.33 -15.96
CA CYS A 641 5.07 -33.88 -15.36
C CYS A 641 6.28 -34.53 -16.02
N VAL A 642 6.25 -35.86 -16.19
CA VAL A 642 7.32 -36.61 -16.87
C VAL A 642 7.49 -36.11 -18.31
N LEU A 643 6.40 -36.00 -19.07
CA LEU A 643 6.47 -35.54 -20.47
C LEU A 643 6.97 -34.11 -20.60
N LYS A 644 6.59 -33.21 -19.68
CA LYS A 644 7.08 -31.82 -19.67
C LYS A 644 8.58 -31.73 -19.45
N TRP A 645 9.13 -32.53 -18.55
CA TRP A 645 10.58 -32.58 -18.35
C TRP A 645 11.31 -33.23 -19.51
N ILE A 646 10.71 -34.19 -20.20
CA ILE A 646 11.34 -34.81 -21.39
C ILE A 646 11.31 -33.86 -22.60
N LEU A 647 10.19 -33.18 -22.85
CA LEU A 647 9.99 -32.38 -24.06
C LEU A 647 10.57 -30.96 -23.96
N LEU A 648 10.62 -30.38 -22.77
CA LEU A 648 11.16 -29.03 -22.48
C LEU A 648 10.73 -27.94 -23.48
N ASP A 649 9.50 -28.03 -23.96
CA ASP A 649 9.03 -27.16 -25.03
C ASP A 649 8.65 -25.76 -24.53
N ASP A 650 8.80 -24.76 -25.39
CA ASP A 650 8.56 -23.35 -25.07
C ASP A 650 7.06 -22.98 -25.05
N ARG A 651 6.72 -21.90 -24.35
CA ARG A 651 5.38 -21.31 -24.34
C ARG A 651 5.27 -20.14 -25.31
N PRO A 652 4.07 -19.86 -25.86
CA PRO A 652 3.89 -18.79 -26.84
C PRO A 652 4.38 -17.42 -26.37
N TYR A 653 4.11 -17.06 -25.11
CA TYR A 653 4.38 -15.72 -24.60
C TYR A 653 5.86 -15.37 -24.44
N TRP A 654 6.75 -16.35 -24.22
CA TRP A 654 8.20 -16.12 -24.23
C TRP A 654 8.86 -16.56 -25.53
N TRP A 655 8.32 -17.57 -26.22
CA TRP A 655 8.88 -18.06 -27.49
C TRP A 655 8.94 -16.98 -28.55
N VAL A 656 7.92 -16.12 -28.61
CA VAL A 656 7.85 -15.00 -29.56
C VAL A 656 9.05 -14.04 -29.41
N HIS A 657 9.57 -13.90 -28.19
CA HIS A 657 10.72 -13.05 -27.90
C HIS A 657 12.03 -13.80 -28.11
N THR A 658 12.13 -15.07 -27.69
CA THR A 658 13.35 -15.88 -27.88
C THR A 658 13.61 -16.22 -29.35
N ALA A 659 12.57 -16.38 -30.16
CA ALA A 659 12.66 -16.61 -31.60
C ALA A 659 12.84 -15.32 -32.42
N GLY A 660 12.84 -14.13 -31.80
CA GLY A 660 13.01 -12.85 -32.51
C GLY A 660 11.82 -12.41 -33.38
N VAL A 661 10.66 -13.05 -33.23
CA VAL A 661 9.47 -12.84 -34.08
C VAL A 661 8.53 -11.75 -33.54
N SER A 662 8.77 -11.24 -32.33
CA SER A 662 7.92 -10.22 -31.69
C SER A 662 7.68 -8.97 -32.54
N GLY A 663 8.65 -8.55 -33.36
CA GLY A 663 8.51 -7.40 -34.27
C GLY A 663 7.79 -7.70 -35.58
N GLN A 664 7.61 -8.98 -35.93
CA GLN A 664 6.92 -9.43 -37.16
C GLN A 664 5.42 -9.64 -36.94
N LEU A 665 4.95 -9.55 -35.69
CA LEU A 665 3.55 -9.69 -35.37
C LEU A 665 2.78 -8.41 -35.68
N SER A 666 1.65 -8.55 -36.35
CA SER A 666 0.80 -7.41 -36.69
C SER A 666 0.25 -6.68 -35.45
N HIS A 667 0.05 -7.38 -34.32
CA HIS A 667 -0.27 -6.80 -33.01
C HIS A 667 0.47 -7.53 -31.89
N PRO A 668 0.77 -6.85 -30.76
CA PRO A 668 1.39 -7.47 -29.61
C PRO A 668 0.47 -8.51 -28.97
N LEU A 669 1.08 -9.58 -28.47
CA LEU A 669 0.39 -10.66 -27.75
C LEU A 669 -0.17 -10.13 -26.43
N LYS A 670 -1.47 -10.37 -26.16
CA LYS A 670 -2.07 -10.01 -24.87
C LYS A 670 -1.74 -11.07 -23.82
N GLN A 671 -1.30 -10.63 -22.65
CA GLN A 671 -1.10 -11.47 -21.47
C GLN A 671 -2.21 -11.25 -20.43
N PHE A 672 -2.54 -12.30 -19.69
CA PHE A 672 -3.58 -12.34 -18.67
C PHE A 672 -3.04 -12.95 -17.37
N GLN A 673 -3.84 -12.92 -16.30
CA GLN A 673 -3.46 -13.41 -14.97
C GLN A 673 -2.92 -14.86 -14.95
N TRP A 674 -3.38 -15.72 -15.87
CA TRP A 674 -3.00 -17.14 -15.97
C TRP A 674 -2.04 -17.43 -17.13
N THR A 675 -1.47 -16.41 -17.77
CA THR A 675 -0.54 -16.58 -18.91
C THR A 675 0.84 -17.03 -18.44
N CYS A 676 1.37 -16.44 -17.36
CA CYS A 676 2.76 -16.59 -16.94
C CYS A 676 2.97 -17.83 -16.05
N GLU A 677 2.64 -19.00 -16.59
CA GLU A 677 2.99 -20.27 -15.97
C GLU A 677 4.50 -20.55 -16.09
N THR A 678 5.05 -21.21 -15.08
CA THR A 678 6.49 -21.34 -14.85
C THR A 678 7.07 -22.71 -15.20
N GLY A 679 6.25 -23.63 -15.74
CA GLY A 679 6.70 -24.93 -16.25
C GLY A 679 6.76 -25.00 -17.78
N PRO A 680 7.39 -26.02 -18.38
CA PRO A 680 7.42 -26.22 -19.83
C PRO A 680 6.02 -26.28 -20.47
N GLY A 681 5.94 -25.93 -21.76
CA GLY A 681 4.70 -25.76 -22.50
C GLY A 681 4.03 -27.07 -22.97
N SER A 682 4.79 -28.09 -23.33
CA SER A 682 4.23 -29.32 -23.93
C SER A 682 4.31 -30.53 -23.01
N PRO A 683 3.23 -31.33 -22.85
CA PRO A 683 1.86 -31.09 -23.33
C PRO A 683 1.02 -30.25 -22.35
N SER A 684 -0.12 -29.71 -22.82
CA SER A 684 -1.04 -28.92 -21.98
C SER A 684 -1.69 -29.76 -20.89
N GLY A 685 -1.33 -29.49 -19.62
CA GLY A 685 -1.87 -30.23 -18.47
C GLY A 685 -3.37 -30.02 -18.25
N HIS A 686 -3.90 -28.82 -18.52
CA HIS A 686 -5.34 -28.54 -18.39
C HIS A 686 -6.16 -29.38 -19.37
N ALA A 687 -5.72 -29.46 -20.64
CA ALA A 687 -6.41 -30.25 -21.65
C ALA A 687 -6.26 -31.76 -21.41
N MET A 688 -5.06 -32.21 -21.03
CA MET A 688 -4.75 -33.62 -20.78
C MET A 688 -5.52 -34.19 -19.60
N VAL A 689 -5.51 -33.50 -18.44
CA VAL A 689 -6.23 -33.95 -17.25
C VAL A 689 -7.74 -33.89 -17.50
N SER A 690 -8.25 -32.78 -18.04
CA SER A 690 -9.69 -32.64 -18.36
C SER A 690 -10.18 -33.73 -19.31
N ALA A 691 -9.39 -34.08 -20.34
CA ALA A 691 -9.73 -35.17 -21.25
C ALA A 691 -9.78 -36.52 -20.54
N SER A 692 -8.76 -36.84 -19.74
CA SER A 692 -8.68 -38.14 -19.07
C SER A 692 -9.76 -38.36 -17.99
N VAL A 693 -10.00 -37.33 -17.17
CA VAL A 693 -10.85 -37.38 -15.98
C VAL A 693 -12.32 -37.47 -16.35
N TRP A 694 -12.80 -36.55 -17.19
CA TRP A 694 -14.22 -36.50 -17.57
C TRP A 694 -14.60 -37.66 -18.49
N PHE A 695 -13.69 -38.10 -19.36
CA PHE A 695 -13.90 -39.32 -20.16
C PHE A 695 -14.12 -40.54 -19.26
N ASN A 696 -13.26 -40.73 -18.24
CA ASN A 696 -13.39 -41.85 -17.32
C ASN A 696 -14.71 -41.78 -16.52
N LEU A 697 -15.03 -40.60 -15.97
CA LEU A 697 -16.27 -40.40 -15.22
C LEU A 697 -17.52 -40.71 -16.05
N LEU A 698 -17.63 -40.14 -17.25
CA LEU A 698 -18.80 -40.36 -18.12
C LEU A 698 -18.91 -41.82 -18.55
N TYR A 699 -17.79 -42.45 -18.87
CA TYR A 699 -17.77 -43.85 -19.23
C TYR A 699 -18.29 -44.73 -18.09
N ASN A 700 -17.81 -44.51 -16.86
CA ASN A 700 -18.26 -45.23 -15.67
C ASN A 700 -19.75 -45.02 -15.37
N LEU A 701 -20.23 -43.78 -15.48
CA LEU A 701 -21.66 -43.48 -15.27
C LEU A 701 -22.56 -44.07 -16.35
N GLN A 702 -22.06 -44.18 -17.59
CA GLN A 702 -22.77 -44.83 -18.68
C GLN A 702 -22.83 -46.35 -18.47
N SER A 703 -21.71 -46.98 -18.08
CA SER A 703 -21.66 -48.43 -17.84
C SER A 703 -22.50 -48.87 -16.65
N ASP A 704 -22.58 -48.02 -15.61
CA ASP A 704 -23.42 -48.27 -14.43
C ASP A 704 -24.91 -47.97 -14.70
N LEU A 705 -25.30 -47.71 -15.97
CA LEU A 705 -26.67 -47.40 -16.42
C LEU A 705 -27.29 -46.16 -15.74
N VAL A 706 -26.48 -45.29 -15.14
CA VAL A 706 -26.93 -44.10 -14.41
C VAL A 706 -27.40 -42.99 -15.36
N LEU A 707 -26.79 -42.88 -16.55
CA LEU A 707 -27.08 -41.81 -17.51
C LEU A 707 -28.34 -42.05 -18.37
N GLY A 708 -28.77 -43.31 -18.52
CA GLY A 708 -29.92 -43.67 -19.37
C GLY A 708 -29.89 -43.01 -20.76
N ASP A 709 -31.02 -42.44 -21.18
CA ASP A 709 -31.19 -41.77 -22.48
C ASP A 709 -30.38 -40.45 -22.60
N PHE A 710 -29.90 -39.87 -21.49
CA PHE A 710 -29.14 -38.62 -21.49
C PHE A 710 -27.66 -38.80 -21.82
N SER A 711 -27.18 -40.03 -21.98
CA SER A 711 -25.78 -40.35 -22.27
C SER A 711 -25.23 -39.54 -23.46
N GLY A 712 -25.98 -39.43 -24.57
CA GLY A 712 -25.57 -38.69 -25.75
C GLY A 712 -25.36 -37.19 -25.48
N LEU A 713 -26.23 -36.57 -24.67
CA LEU A 713 -26.12 -35.17 -24.27
C LEU A 713 -24.90 -34.93 -23.37
N CYS A 714 -24.62 -35.84 -22.43
CA CYS A 714 -23.47 -35.73 -21.54
C CYS A 714 -22.14 -35.84 -22.30
N TRP A 715 -22.03 -36.75 -23.28
CA TRP A 715 -20.86 -36.84 -24.16
C TRP A 715 -20.69 -35.59 -25.02
N LEU A 716 -21.78 -35.02 -25.55
CA LEU A 716 -21.73 -33.76 -26.29
C LEU A 716 -21.23 -32.61 -25.41
N LEU A 717 -21.77 -32.46 -24.19
CA LEU A 717 -21.34 -31.43 -23.24
C LEU A 717 -19.86 -31.59 -22.86
N TYR A 718 -19.36 -32.81 -22.72
CA TYR A 718 -17.94 -33.07 -22.48
C TYR A 718 -17.07 -32.62 -23.65
N VAL A 719 -17.46 -32.92 -24.90
CA VAL A 719 -16.71 -32.47 -26.08
C VAL A 719 -16.70 -30.93 -26.15
N VAL A 720 -17.84 -30.29 -25.89
CA VAL A 720 -17.94 -28.82 -25.84
C VAL A 720 -17.05 -28.24 -24.75
N PHE A 721 -17.07 -28.83 -23.55
CA PHE A 721 -16.21 -28.41 -22.44
C PHE A 721 -14.72 -28.54 -22.79
N LEU A 722 -14.31 -29.67 -23.38
CA LEU A 722 -12.92 -29.91 -23.75
C LEU A 722 -12.43 -28.92 -24.83
N ILE A 723 -13.28 -28.62 -25.82
CA ILE A 723 -13.00 -27.59 -26.83
C ILE A 723 -12.88 -26.21 -26.17
N ALA A 724 -13.79 -25.87 -25.26
CA ALA A 724 -13.77 -24.59 -24.56
C ALA A 724 -12.50 -24.41 -23.71
N VAL A 725 -12.09 -25.43 -22.96
CA VAL A 725 -10.82 -25.43 -22.22
C VAL A 725 -9.64 -25.25 -23.19
N SER A 726 -9.61 -25.99 -24.30
CA SER A 726 -8.55 -25.94 -25.30
C SER A 726 -8.38 -24.56 -25.93
N ILE A 727 -9.49 -23.95 -26.32
CA ILE A 727 -9.54 -22.59 -26.85
C ILE A 727 -9.07 -21.58 -25.77
N SER A 728 -9.53 -21.73 -24.52
CA SER A 728 -9.14 -20.81 -23.44
C SER A 728 -7.62 -20.79 -23.23
N ARG A 729 -6.94 -21.95 -23.26
CA ARG A 729 -5.49 -22.09 -23.05
C ARG A 729 -4.66 -21.47 -24.17
N THR A 730 -5.18 -21.54 -25.38
CA THR A 730 -4.59 -20.91 -26.57
C THR A 730 -4.82 -19.40 -26.53
N TYR A 731 -6.04 -18.95 -26.21
CA TYR A 731 -6.39 -17.53 -26.10
C TYR A 731 -5.53 -16.78 -25.07
N ILE A 732 -5.31 -17.36 -23.88
CA ILE A 732 -4.46 -16.75 -22.85
C ILE A 732 -2.96 -16.84 -23.15
N SER A 733 -2.57 -17.37 -24.31
CA SER A 733 -1.16 -17.53 -24.72
C SER A 733 -0.32 -18.43 -23.81
N ALA A 734 -0.95 -19.31 -23.04
CA ALA A 734 -0.23 -20.24 -22.16
C ALA A 734 0.30 -21.46 -22.91
N HIS A 735 -0.35 -21.86 -24.01
CA HIS A 735 0.02 -23.02 -24.84
C HIS A 735 -0.19 -22.75 -26.33
N PHE A 736 0.61 -23.42 -27.15
CA PHE A 736 0.37 -23.51 -28.59
C PHE A 736 -0.76 -24.53 -28.90
N PRO A 737 -1.44 -24.41 -30.05
CA PRO A 737 -2.50 -25.35 -30.45
C PRO A 737 -2.06 -26.81 -30.50
N ASP A 738 -0.85 -27.10 -30.99
CA ASP A 738 -0.27 -28.44 -31.06
C ASP A 738 -0.03 -29.04 -29.66
N GLN A 739 0.42 -28.23 -28.69
CA GLN A 739 0.59 -28.66 -27.29
C GLN A 739 -0.74 -29.03 -26.63
N VAL A 740 -1.83 -28.35 -27.02
CA VAL A 740 -3.19 -28.64 -26.54
C VAL A 740 -3.73 -29.92 -27.18
N ILE A 741 -3.55 -30.09 -28.50
CA ILE A 741 -3.94 -31.30 -29.23
C ILE A 741 -3.20 -32.52 -28.67
N LEU A 742 -1.89 -32.41 -28.47
CA LEU A 742 -1.08 -33.47 -27.85
C LEU A 742 -1.61 -33.81 -26.45
N GLY A 743 -1.94 -32.79 -25.65
CA GLY A 743 -2.57 -32.98 -24.34
C GLY A 743 -3.86 -33.81 -24.42
N ILE A 744 -4.77 -33.48 -25.35
CA ILE A 744 -6.03 -34.23 -25.55
C ILE A 744 -5.75 -35.69 -25.93
N VAL A 745 -4.88 -35.92 -26.92
CA VAL A 745 -4.56 -37.27 -27.41
C VAL A 745 -3.98 -38.12 -26.28
N VAL A 746 -2.97 -37.61 -25.56
CA VAL A 746 -2.36 -38.33 -24.44
C VAL A 746 -3.38 -38.55 -23.32
N GLY A 747 -4.23 -37.57 -23.00
CA GLY A 747 -5.28 -37.70 -21.99
C GLY A 747 -6.30 -38.81 -22.30
N ILE A 748 -6.73 -38.91 -23.56
CA ILE A 748 -7.63 -39.99 -24.02
C ILE A 748 -6.91 -41.34 -23.95
N CYS A 749 -5.66 -41.43 -24.41
CA CYS A 749 -4.86 -42.65 -24.30
C CYS A 749 -4.72 -43.10 -22.85
N ILE A 750 -4.47 -42.18 -21.91
CA ILE A 750 -4.38 -42.46 -20.48
C ILE A 750 -5.70 -43.01 -19.93
N ALA A 751 -6.85 -42.44 -20.32
CA ALA A 751 -8.14 -42.98 -19.89
C ALA A 751 -8.37 -44.41 -20.41
N LEU A 752 -8.01 -44.70 -21.66
CA LEU A 752 -8.11 -46.04 -22.25
C LEU A 752 -7.15 -47.05 -21.60
N VAL A 753 -5.91 -46.64 -21.35
CA VAL A 753 -4.89 -47.48 -20.67
C VAL A 753 -5.32 -47.77 -19.24
N THR A 754 -5.75 -46.77 -18.49
CA THR A 754 -6.22 -46.96 -17.10
C THR A 754 -7.39 -47.93 -17.06
N ARG A 755 -8.31 -47.84 -18.01
CA ARG A 755 -9.42 -48.79 -18.15
C ARG A 755 -8.94 -50.23 -18.39
N SER A 756 -7.93 -50.41 -19.25
CA SER A 756 -7.34 -51.74 -19.51
C SER A 756 -6.63 -52.34 -18.29
N LEU A 757 -5.93 -51.50 -17.51
CA LEU A 757 -5.15 -51.91 -16.34
C LEU A 757 -6.00 -52.21 -15.11
N VAL A 758 -7.07 -51.43 -14.88
CA VAL A 758 -7.92 -51.56 -13.68
C VAL A 758 -9.02 -52.60 -13.86
N GLY A 759 -9.46 -52.83 -15.10
CA GLY A 759 -10.48 -53.81 -15.47
C GLY A 759 -11.87 -53.47 -14.95
N HIS A 760 -12.89 -53.54 -15.81
CA HIS A 760 -14.25 -53.10 -15.50
C HIS A 760 -14.91 -53.73 -14.25
N ARG A 761 -14.45 -54.93 -13.83
CA ARG A 761 -14.97 -55.66 -12.65
C ARG A 761 -13.95 -55.98 -11.56
N ARG A 762 -12.64 -55.81 -11.77
CA ARG A 762 -11.62 -56.28 -10.81
C ARG A 762 -10.97 -55.20 -9.95
N ARG A 763 -11.10 -53.90 -10.25
CA ARG A 763 -10.76 -52.76 -9.36
C ARG A 763 -9.52 -52.99 -8.47
N GLN A 764 -8.43 -53.49 -9.06
CA GLN A 764 -7.16 -53.73 -8.35
C GLN A 764 -6.29 -52.46 -8.38
N TRP A 765 -6.65 -51.47 -7.55
CA TRP A 765 -5.96 -50.18 -7.47
C TRP A 765 -4.48 -50.27 -7.07
N SER A 766 -4.08 -51.37 -6.41
CA SER A 766 -2.71 -51.59 -5.95
C SER A 766 -1.68 -51.58 -7.08
N ASN A 767 -2.00 -52.15 -8.24
CA ASN A 767 -1.07 -52.26 -9.36
C ASN A 767 -0.89 -50.89 -10.05
N LEU A 768 -1.98 -50.13 -10.16
CA LEU A 768 -1.94 -48.78 -10.73
C LEU A 768 -1.20 -47.81 -9.79
N ILE A 769 -1.41 -47.93 -8.48
CA ILE A 769 -0.66 -47.13 -7.49
C ILE A 769 0.83 -47.48 -7.52
N ALA A 770 1.19 -48.77 -7.58
CA ALA A 770 2.58 -49.17 -7.75
C ALA A 770 3.19 -48.60 -9.04
N PHE A 771 2.44 -48.60 -10.14
CA PHE A 771 2.88 -47.99 -11.41
C PHE A 771 3.06 -46.46 -11.30
N MET A 772 2.15 -45.76 -10.62
CA MET A 772 2.27 -44.32 -10.36
C MET A 772 3.49 -43.99 -9.49
N ILE A 773 3.80 -44.82 -8.49
CA ILE A 773 5.03 -44.67 -7.68
C ILE A 773 6.27 -44.82 -8.57
N VAL A 774 6.29 -45.82 -9.46
CA VAL A 774 7.40 -45.99 -10.43
C VAL A 774 7.52 -44.77 -11.34
N LEU A 775 6.41 -44.22 -11.84
CA LEU A 775 6.45 -43.01 -12.67
C LEU A 775 6.92 -41.77 -11.92
N LEU A 776 6.60 -41.62 -10.63
CA LEU A 776 7.15 -40.56 -9.81
C LEU A 776 8.66 -40.72 -9.61
N LEU A 777 9.15 -41.95 -9.42
CA LEU A 777 10.59 -42.23 -9.37
C LEU A 777 11.27 -41.91 -10.71
N ILE A 778 10.61 -42.18 -11.83
CA ILE A 778 11.08 -41.77 -13.17
C ILE A 778 11.10 -40.24 -13.30
N ALA A 779 10.07 -39.55 -12.82
CA ALA A 779 10.04 -38.09 -12.82
C ALA A 779 11.24 -37.53 -12.04
N LEU A 780 11.47 -38.03 -10.82
CA LEU A 780 12.60 -37.63 -9.98
C LEU A 780 13.95 -37.94 -10.65
N SER A 781 14.09 -39.11 -11.28
CA SER A 781 15.34 -39.47 -11.97
C SER A 781 15.59 -38.61 -13.20
N VAL A 782 14.56 -38.23 -13.96
CA VAL A 782 14.67 -37.27 -15.07
C VAL A 782 15.10 -35.90 -14.56
N HIS A 783 14.54 -35.42 -13.44
CA HIS A 783 14.94 -34.15 -12.82
C HIS A 783 16.43 -34.15 -12.40
N GLU A 784 16.88 -35.18 -11.69
CA GLU A 784 18.28 -35.29 -11.28
C GLU A 784 19.23 -35.50 -12.47
N ALA A 785 18.79 -36.22 -13.50
CA ALA A 785 19.57 -36.39 -14.74
C ALA A 785 19.76 -35.06 -15.47
N HIS A 786 18.72 -34.22 -15.57
CA HIS A 786 18.85 -32.87 -16.15
C HIS A 786 19.83 -32.02 -15.35
N ARG A 787 19.74 -32.06 -14.01
CA ARG A 787 20.68 -31.35 -13.13
C ARG A 787 22.12 -31.82 -13.31
N PHE A 788 22.33 -33.13 -13.45
CA PHE A 788 23.66 -33.71 -13.71
C PHE A 788 24.22 -33.32 -15.09
N LEU A 789 23.36 -33.29 -16.12
CA LEU A 789 23.72 -32.90 -17.48
C LEU A 789 23.86 -31.38 -17.68
N GLY A 790 23.70 -30.58 -16.62
CA GLY A 790 23.78 -29.11 -16.69
C GLY A 790 22.62 -28.44 -17.44
N VAL A 791 21.51 -29.16 -17.64
CA VAL A 791 20.28 -28.60 -18.23
C VAL A 791 19.55 -27.84 -17.12
N ASP A 792 19.43 -26.52 -17.29
CA ASP A 792 18.78 -25.69 -16.30
C ASP A 792 17.27 -25.95 -16.22
N THR A 793 16.86 -26.68 -15.18
CA THR A 793 15.45 -26.99 -14.90
C THR A 793 14.64 -25.77 -14.43
N HIS A 794 15.32 -24.66 -14.08
CA HIS A 794 14.69 -23.39 -13.71
C HIS A 794 14.56 -22.41 -14.88
N ARG A 795 15.04 -22.76 -16.08
CA ARG A 795 14.98 -21.92 -17.28
C ARG A 795 13.58 -21.35 -17.55
N SER A 796 12.52 -22.15 -17.39
CA SER A 796 11.14 -21.68 -17.58
C SER A 796 10.70 -20.64 -16.54
N ILE A 797 11.25 -20.69 -15.33
CA ILE A 797 11.00 -19.70 -14.26
C ILE A 797 11.68 -18.38 -14.62
N GLU A 798 12.94 -18.43 -15.08
CA GLU A 798 13.67 -17.24 -15.51
C GLU A 798 13.02 -16.57 -16.73
N LEU A 799 12.59 -17.37 -17.72
CA LEU A 799 11.85 -16.88 -18.89
C LEU A 799 10.50 -16.26 -18.48
N ALA A 800 9.78 -16.87 -17.53
CA ALA A 800 8.56 -16.29 -16.99
C ALA A 800 8.84 -14.96 -16.27
N ALA A 801 9.91 -14.88 -15.47
CA ALA A 801 10.31 -13.65 -14.79
C ALA A 801 10.73 -12.53 -15.76
N LYS A 802 11.37 -12.90 -16.88
CA LYS A 802 11.84 -11.95 -17.90
C LYS A 802 10.74 -11.42 -18.81
N TYR A 803 9.81 -12.27 -19.24
CA TYR A 803 8.84 -11.95 -20.29
C TYR A 803 7.39 -11.76 -19.80
N CYS A 804 7.11 -11.99 -18.51
CA CYS A 804 5.80 -11.70 -17.95
C CYS A 804 5.62 -10.21 -17.69
N HIS A 805 4.45 -9.65 -18.05
CA HIS A 805 4.14 -8.23 -17.85
C HIS A 805 4.04 -7.81 -16.38
N ARG A 806 3.61 -8.73 -15.50
CA ARG A 806 3.45 -8.45 -14.07
C ARG A 806 3.99 -9.58 -13.21
N ALA A 807 4.80 -9.24 -12.22
CA ALA A 807 5.37 -10.22 -11.29
C ALA A 807 4.29 -11.02 -10.52
N GLU A 808 3.12 -10.40 -10.25
CA GLU A 808 1.99 -11.05 -9.57
C GLU A 808 1.34 -12.20 -10.38
N TRP A 809 1.62 -12.30 -11.69
CA TRP A 809 1.07 -13.36 -12.55
C TRP A 809 2.01 -14.56 -12.66
N ILE A 810 3.19 -14.52 -12.03
CA ILE A 810 4.15 -15.62 -12.03
C ILE A 810 3.71 -16.66 -10.99
N HIS A 811 3.18 -17.79 -11.45
CA HIS A 811 2.62 -18.82 -10.57
C HIS A 811 3.62 -19.96 -10.32
N GLN A 812 4.40 -19.87 -9.23
CA GLN A 812 5.37 -20.91 -8.83
C GLN A 812 4.73 -22.31 -8.63
N SER A 813 3.44 -22.36 -8.28
CA SER A 813 2.67 -23.61 -8.16
C SER A 813 2.51 -24.38 -9.48
N THR A 814 2.85 -23.76 -10.62
CA THR A 814 2.79 -24.40 -11.94
C THR A 814 4.12 -25.00 -12.40
N THR A 815 5.15 -24.95 -11.55
CA THR A 815 6.41 -25.65 -11.79
C THR A 815 6.20 -27.18 -11.75
N PRO A 816 6.89 -27.97 -12.59
CA PRO A 816 6.82 -29.42 -12.52
C PRO A 816 7.20 -29.99 -11.15
N LEU A 817 8.14 -29.35 -10.45
CA LEU A 817 8.52 -29.73 -9.08
C LEU A 817 7.37 -29.51 -8.09
N ALA A 818 6.63 -28.38 -8.19
CA ALA A 818 5.44 -28.17 -7.36
C ALA A 818 4.34 -29.20 -7.66
N SER A 819 4.18 -29.59 -8.93
CA SER A 819 3.27 -30.69 -9.31
C SER A 819 3.70 -32.02 -8.71
N PHE A 820 4.99 -32.36 -8.71
CA PHE A 820 5.50 -33.58 -8.08
C PHE A 820 5.10 -33.66 -6.59
N PHE A 821 5.33 -32.60 -5.81
CA PHE A 821 4.95 -32.57 -4.39
C PHE A 821 3.42 -32.66 -4.18
N ARG A 822 2.63 -32.04 -5.08
CA ARG A 822 1.18 -32.20 -5.09
C ARG A 822 0.78 -33.65 -5.33
N ASP A 823 1.35 -34.30 -6.35
CA ASP A 823 1.01 -35.67 -6.74
C ASP A 823 1.35 -36.67 -5.64
N VAL A 824 2.47 -36.48 -4.94
CA VAL A 824 2.83 -37.28 -3.74
C VAL A 824 1.78 -37.12 -2.65
N GLY A 825 1.31 -35.89 -2.37
CA GLY A 825 0.26 -35.63 -1.37
C GLY A 825 -1.05 -36.32 -1.74
N VAL A 826 -1.46 -36.22 -3.01
CA VAL A 826 -2.66 -36.87 -3.55
C VAL A 826 -2.53 -38.40 -3.47
N LEU A 827 -1.40 -39.00 -3.83
CA LEU A 827 -1.23 -40.46 -3.74
C LEU A 827 -1.32 -40.99 -2.30
N ILE A 828 -0.75 -40.28 -1.32
CA ILE A 828 -0.86 -40.66 0.08
C ILE A 828 -2.33 -40.58 0.53
N SER A 829 -3.05 -39.51 0.16
CA SER A 829 -4.47 -39.36 0.48
C SER A 829 -5.33 -40.49 -0.11
N ILE A 830 -5.08 -40.89 -1.37
CA ILE A 830 -5.73 -42.02 -2.03
C ILE A 830 -5.38 -43.33 -1.29
N ALA A 831 -4.13 -43.51 -0.89
CA ALA A 831 -3.70 -44.69 -0.16
C ALA A 831 -4.41 -44.81 1.21
N VAL A 832 -4.56 -43.70 1.94
CA VAL A 832 -5.34 -43.62 3.19
C VAL A 832 -6.82 -43.94 2.93
N LEU A 833 -7.41 -43.36 1.89
CA LEU A 833 -8.80 -43.62 1.50
C LEU A 833 -9.06 -45.09 1.18
N LEU A 834 -8.15 -45.73 0.44
CA LEU A 834 -8.26 -47.15 0.05
C LEU A 834 -7.94 -48.11 1.20
N ALA A 835 -7.05 -47.73 2.13
CA ALA A 835 -6.75 -48.50 3.33
C ALA A 835 -7.98 -48.59 4.25
N ASN A 836 -8.81 -47.54 4.29
CA ASN A 836 -10.05 -47.52 5.04
C ASN A 836 -11.21 -48.21 4.28
N LYS A 837 -11.05 -49.51 3.99
CA LYS A 837 -12.00 -50.34 3.22
C LYS A 837 -13.46 -50.21 3.66
N SER A 838 -13.71 -49.92 4.94
CA SER A 838 -15.04 -49.73 5.53
C SER A 838 -15.85 -48.61 4.87
N MET A 839 -15.19 -47.53 4.41
CA MET A 839 -15.82 -46.35 3.80
C MET A 839 -16.32 -46.62 2.37
N LEU A 840 -15.58 -47.40 1.57
CA LEU A 840 -16.01 -47.79 0.21
C LEU A 840 -17.11 -48.87 0.24
N THR A 841 -17.07 -49.80 1.20
CA THR A 841 -18.07 -50.88 1.29
C THR A 841 -19.43 -50.42 1.84
N ASN A 842 -19.47 -49.43 2.74
CA ASN A 842 -20.74 -48.92 3.29
C ASN A 842 -21.60 -48.18 2.26
N ASN A 843 -21.00 -47.57 1.23
CA ASN A 843 -21.75 -46.87 0.19
C ASN A 843 -22.39 -47.84 -0.84
N ASN A 844 -21.82 -49.04 -1.02
CA ASN A 844 -22.34 -50.03 -1.98
C ASN A 844 -23.32 -51.04 -1.34
N ASN A 845 -23.25 -51.29 -0.02
CA ASN A 845 -24.10 -52.28 0.65
C ASN A 845 -25.43 -51.74 1.20
N ASN A 846 -25.66 -50.42 1.19
CA ASN A 846 -26.93 -49.85 1.65
C ASN A 846 -28.02 -49.91 0.57
N ASN A 847 -28.45 -51.14 0.25
CA ASN A 847 -29.75 -51.42 -0.37
C ASN A 847 -30.92 -51.36 0.65
N SER A 848 -30.72 -50.72 1.80
CA SER A 848 -31.79 -50.35 2.72
C SER A 848 -31.49 -48.96 3.28
N THR A 849 -32.30 -47.97 2.86
CA THR A 849 -32.19 -46.52 3.13
C THR A 849 -31.03 -45.79 2.42
N SER A 850 -31.23 -45.46 1.14
CA SER A 850 -30.40 -44.45 0.48
C SER A 850 -30.52 -43.13 1.26
N LYS A 851 -29.37 -42.55 1.67
CA LYS A 851 -29.36 -41.22 2.29
C LYS A 851 -30.16 -40.25 1.39
N PRO A 852 -31.07 -39.44 1.95
CA PRO A 852 -31.86 -38.51 1.15
C PRO A 852 -30.94 -37.56 0.37
N PHE A 853 -31.39 -37.12 -0.81
CA PHE A 853 -30.62 -36.21 -1.68
C PHE A 853 -30.09 -34.99 -0.92
N SER A 854 -30.88 -34.44 0.01
CA SER A 854 -30.49 -33.33 0.88
C SER A 854 -29.24 -33.62 1.73
N SER A 855 -29.09 -34.84 2.25
CA SER A 855 -27.92 -35.24 3.04
C SER A 855 -26.67 -35.40 2.17
N LYS A 856 -26.81 -35.96 0.96
CA LYS A 856 -25.71 -36.07 -0.02
C LYS A 856 -25.26 -34.69 -0.50
N PHE A 857 -26.22 -33.81 -0.79
CA PHE A 857 -25.95 -32.42 -1.18
C PHE A 857 -25.29 -31.61 -0.06
N ALA A 858 -25.74 -31.77 1.19
CA ALA A 858 -25.09 -31.15 2.35
C ALA A 858 -23.67 -31.64 2.56
N GLN A 859 -23.40 -32.95 2.38
CA GLN A 859 -22.03 -33.51 2.42
C GLN A 859 -21.15 -32.94 1.30
N ALA A 860 -21.68 -32.81 0.09
CA ALA A 860 -20.96 -32.20 -1.04
C ALA A 860 -20.62 -30.72 -0.77
N LEU A 861 -21.60 -29.94 -0.27
CA LEU A 861 -21.38 -28.53 0.09
C LEU A 861 -20.35 -28.38 1.23
N LEU A 862 -20.42 -29.24 2.25
CA LEU A 862 -19.46 -29.23 3.35
C LEU A 862 -18.06 -29.57 2.84
N GLY A 863 -17.91 -30.61 2.02
CA GLY A 863 -16.61 -31.03 1.47
C GLY A 863 -15.99 -29.95 0.58
N VAL A 864 -16.78 -29.35 -0.32
CA VAL A 864 -16.32 -28.23 -1.15
C VAL A 864 -15.97 -27.02 -0.26
N GLY A 865 -16.80 -26.69 0.73
CA GLY A 865 -16.57 -25.58 1.66
C GLY A 865 -15.27 -25.73 2.45
N LEU A 866 -15.01 -26.91 3.01
CA LEU A 866 -13.77 -27.23 3.72
C LEU A 866 -12.55 -27.12 2.79
N ASN A 867 -12.64 -27.64 1.57
CA ASN A 867 -11.56 -27.53 0.59
C ASN A 867 -11.31 -26.08 0.16
N GLN A 868 -12.34 -25.23 0.07
CA GLN A 868 -12.14 -23.80 -0.18
C GLN A 868 -11.46 -23.10 1.01
N LEU A 869 -11.74 -23.49 2.26
CA LEU A 869 -11.02 -22.97 3.43
C LEU A 869 -9.55 -23.36 3.42
N VAL A 870 -9.22 -24.61 3.07
CA VAL A 870 -7.83 -25.06 2.88
C VAL A 870 -7.17 -24.31 1.72
N ALA A 871 -7.93 -23.94 0.68
CA ALA A 871 -7.44 -23.15 -0.44
C ALA A 871 -6.99 -21.73 -0.03
N LEU A 872 -7.59 -21.13 1.00
CA LEU A 872 -7.27 -19.78 1.52
C LEU A 872 -5.91 -19.68 2.22
N ILE A 873 -5.26 -20.81 2.55
CA ILE A 873 -3.95 -20.80 3.21
C ILE A 873 -2.90 -20.18 2.24
N PRO A 874 -2.27 -19.04 2.60
CA PRO A 874 -1.40 -18.27 1.72
C PRO A 874 0.02 -18.87 1.67
N ILE A 875 0.17 -19.99 0.97
CA ILE A 875 1.45 -20.72 0.85
C ILE A 875 2.44 -20.02 -0.09
N GLY A 876 1.96 -19.27 -1.08
CA GLY A 876 2.80 -18.65 -2.12
C GLY A 876 3.76 -17.55 -1.65
N ARG A 877 3.73 -17.17 -0.36
CA ARG A 877 4.66 -16.20 0.24
C ARG A 877 5.76 -16.85 1.08
N LEU A 878 5.73 -18.17 1.23
CA LEU A 878 6.71 -18.90 2.03
C LEU A 878 8.05 -19.04 1.27
N PRO A 879 9.18 -19.09 1.99
CA PRO A 879 10.47 -19.47 1.42
C PRO A 879 10.39 -20.81 0.67
N ALA A 880 11.19 -21.00 -0.38
CA ALA A 880 11.09 -22.14 -1.30
C ALA A 880 11.03 -23.52 -0.59
N ALA A 881 11.85 -23.75 0.44
CA ALA A 881 11.82 -24.99 1.22
C ALA A 881 10.47 -25.21 1.92
N LEU A 882 9.95 -24.19 2.62
CA LEU A 882 8.67 -24.25 3.31
C LEU A 882 7.48 -24.26 2.33
N PHE A 883 7.64 -23.70 1.13
CA PHE A 883 6.63 -23.72 0.07
C PHE A 883 6.32 -25.15 -0.35
N TYR A 884 7.33 -25.97 -0.70
CA TYR A 884 7.10 -27.34 -1.17
C TYR A 884 6.51 -28.24 -0.08
N ASP A 885 7.03 -28.16 1.15
CA ASP A 885 6.50 -28.92 2.29
C ASP A 885 5.04 -28.57 2.59
N SER A 886 4.73 -27.27 2.63
CA SER A 886 3.36 -26.80 2.87
C SER A 886 2.44 -27.13 1.69
N HIS A 887 2.95 -27.10 0.45
CA HIS A 887 2.20 -27.44 -0.75
C HIS A 887 1.82 -28.93 -0.76
N TRP A 888 2.75 -29.80 -0.39
CA TRP A 888 2.47 -31.22 -0.17
C TRP A 888 1.39 -31.45 0.90
N CYS A 889 1.54 -30.83 2.09
CA CYS A 889 0.54 -30.90 3.17
C CYS A 889 -0.85 -30.43 2.73
N LYS A 890 -0.92 -29.36 1.94
CA LYS A 890 -2.19 -28.80 1.44
C LYS A 890 -2.94 -29.79 0.55
N HIS A 891 -2.24 -30.46 -0.37
CA HIS A 891 -2.87 -31.43 -1.28
C HIS A 891 -3.16 -32.77 -0.62
N LEU A 892 -2.42 -33.15 0.43
CA LEU A 892 -2.80 -34.26 1.31
C LEU A 892 -4.17 -34.00 1.96
N LEU A 893 -4.43 -32.78 2.44
CA LEU A 893 -5.68 -32.41 3.10
C LEU A 893 -6.89 -32.30 2.16
N PHE A 894 -6.72 -32.12 0.85
CA PHE A 894 -7.87 -31.96 -0.07
C PHE A 894 -8.66 -33.25 -0.30
N CYS A 895 -8.05 -34.40 -0.07
CA CYS A 895 -8.64 -35.71 -0.33
C CYS A 895 -8.87 -36.53 0.95
N CYS A 896 -8.33 -36.10 2.10
CA CYS A 896 -8.66 -36.60 3.44
C CYS A 896 -9.97 -35.98 3.93
#